data_AF-A0A8T4MYC7-F1
#
_entry.id   AF-A0A8T4MYC7-F1
#
_cell.length_a   1.000
_cell.length_b   1.000
_cell.length_c   1.000
_cell.angle_alpha   90.00
_cell.angle_beta   90.00
_cell.angle_gamma   90.00
#
_symmetry.space_group_name_H-M   'P 1'
#
loop_
_entity.id
_entity.type
_entity.pdbx_description
1 polymer ?
#
loop_
_entity_poly.entity_id
_entity_poly.type
_entity_poly.pdbx_seq_one_letter_code
_entity_poly.pdbx_strand_id
1 'polypeptide(L)'
;MVRGIIFVIIVALVAVGVLAFNSTFLINFAPISSANVCRDSDGGINLILVGTTCDSNGCVQDYCAGDLNLAEYSCSGKQKILSRHSCEFGCLNGKCGVEGAKYNLYTASTKLYLNDSINKVRQTLTETNIPSLLADGLFNWSIATIYSTYFAVGSSKIIFAKQPTNNSDPKIGISLDTSGNYLYNVTITFSTYIDFTNANSTGKNITLLKRDFVVDNETNATRLVLKADKKYILENNMPVKFKSVVNLSNGTNYAIETPIRGTLVKWLGGVQNMVKLTIQVYAPSISEDAILEGSYMIDPFLRTFKIDFNQTSVPESSWQRENFSANPSSIDGITFNMKDYRNLEQTFNWLHSDGFGNSILADSNGNKINIAEMATINTSHYGIIGNGVNGYIIKVLNITNMPNGYTNDSVLFQDLFSGQTYSLNISSEGSGQLFIENSTYTIYYTNSDIKIKYSSSSQGDITIYPHIKTYMGANVIFYEPLTISLNNYSINSSIYSFKIFNGNTYSSIPVVLSATGFNIGGQVVSASSSAIINSGKVSYEFTYVSPFTTKIFLRDVSGNQVSRPAIIVFEKAGYNSNYEALIIKTEGMGNSTDGVGVSDVEMTWGNNAVFKNLQLSSNQSIYKSIDIWGTITSLNKSNSDQYSANIKHNYQQLSNSVYITEIV
;
A
#
# COMPACT_ATOMS: atom_id res chain seq x y z
N MET A 1 -70.20 -30.43 -13.80
CA MET A 1 -70.41 -28.99 -14.05
C MET A 1 -69.34 -28.56 -15.05
N VAL A 2 -69.59 -28.46 -16.38
CA VAL A 2 -70.41 -27.43 -17.09
C VAL A 2 -69.90 -26.04 -16.70
N ARG A 3 -69.42 -25.09 -17.52
CA ARG A 3 -69.26 -24.75 -18.97
C ARG A 3 -68.37 -23.48 -18.97
N GLY A 4 -67.64 -22.98 -19.97
CA GLY A 4 -67.36 -23.25 -21.40
C GLY A 4 -66.25 -22.27 -21.88
N ILE A 5 -65.31 -22.70 -22.76
CA ILE A 5 -65.20 -22.50 -24.25
C ILE A 5 -64.73 -21.07 -24.63
N ILE A 6 -63.51 -20.75 -25.14
CA ILE A 6 -62.64 -21.09 -26.33
C ILE A 6 -63.15 -20.60 -27.72
N PHE A 7 -62.21 -20.05 -28.53
CA PHE A 7 -62.14 -19.81 -30.01
C PHE A 7 -62.34 -18.34 -30.46
N VAL A 8 -61.30 -17.63 -30.96
CA VAL A 8 -60.66 -17.65 -32.31
C VAL A 8 -61.62 -17.26 -33.44
N ILE A 9 -61.33 -16.15 -34.13
CA ILE A 9 -61.80 -15.90 -35.50
C ILE A 9 -60.65 -15.33 -36.35
N ILE A 10 -60.19 -16.20 -37.26
CA ILE A 10 -59.59 -15.92 -38.55
C ILE A 10 -60.75 -15.69 -39.53
N VAL A 11 -60.67 -14.69 -40.41
CA VAL A 11 -61.45 -14.66 -41.66
C VAL A 11 -60.48 -14.52 -42.84
N ALA A 12 -60.35 -15.60 -43.59
CA ALA A 12 -59.90 -15.65 -44.98
C ALA A 12 -61.15 -15.48 -45.89
N LEU A 13 -61.11 -14.92 -47.10
CA LEU A 13 -60.60 -15.56 -48.32
C LEU A 13 -60.72 -14.59 -49.52
N VAL A 14 -59.67 -14.60 -50.36
CA VAL A 14 -59.67 -14.80 -51.83
C VAL A 14 -60.16 -13.69 -52.78
N ALA A 15 -59.16 -13.09 -53.43
CA ALA A 15 -58.97 -12.87 -54.88
C ALA A 15 -60.16 -12.44 -55.76
N VAL A 16 -60.06 -11.21 -56.30
CA VAL A 16 -60.27 -10.81 -57.72
C VAL A 16 -59.54 -9.45 -57.84
N GLY A 17 -58.48 -9.29 -58.64
CA GLY A 17 -58.57 -9.03 -60.07
C GLY A 17 -58.26 -7.56 -60.35
N VAL A 18 -57.25 -7.35 -61.18
CA VAL A 18 -56.78 -6.07 -61.73
C VAL A 18 -57.95 -5.19 -62.21
N LEU A 19 -58.05 -3.96 -61.71
CA LEU A 19 -58.58 -2.83 -62.48
C LEU A 19 -57.75 -1.59 -62.19
N ALA A 20 -57.01 -1.18 -63.21
CA ALA A 20 -56.30 0.08 -63.30
C ALA A 20 -57.28 1.25 -63.14
N PHE A 21 -56.99 2.16 -62.21
CA PHE A 21 -57.43 3.54 -62.32
C PHE A 21 -56.19 4.43 -62.41
N ASN A 22 -55.99 4.89 -63.64
CA ASN A 22 -55.14 6.00 -64.01
C ASN A 22 -55.57 7.25 -63.24
N SER A 23 -54.72 7.70 -62.31
CA SER A 23 -54.66 9.10 -61.93
C SER A 23 -53.19 9.47 -61.74
N THR A 24 -52.61 10.01 -62.80
CA THR A 24 -51.30 10.65 -62.81
C THR A 24 -51.34 11.85 -61.87
N PHE A 25 -51.00 11.64 -60.59
CA PHE A 25 -50.56 12.72 -59.72
C PHE A 25 -49.11 13.01 -60.09
N LEU A 26 -48.93 13.95 -61.02
CA LEU A 26 -47.63 14.56 -61.30
C LEU A 26 -47.21 15.35 -60.05
N ILE A 27 -46.51 14.68 -59.14
CA ILE A 27 -45.68 15.37 -58.15
C ILE A 27 -44.52 15.93 -58.96
N ASN A 28 -44.59 17.23 -59.25
CA ASN A 28 -43.47 17.99 -59.77
C ASN A 28 -42.38 17.97 -58.69
N PHE A 29 -41.49 16.98 -58.74
CA PHE A 29 -40.16 17.18 -58.21
C PHE A 29 -39.53 18.22 -59.13
N ALA A 30 -39.53 19.48 -58.69
CA ALA A 30 -38.50 20.39 -59.14
C ALA A 30 -37.17 19.62 -59.06
N PRO A 31 -36.29 19.67 -60.08
CA PRO A 31 -34.97 19.08 -59.92
C PRO A 31 -34.40 19.67 -58.64
N ILE A 32 -34.14 18.81 -57.64
CA ILE A 32 -33.36 19.23 -56.49
C ILE A 32 -32.04 19.63 -57.11
N SER A 33 -31.85 20.95 -57.32
CA SER A 33 -30.54 21.51 -57.57
C SER A 33 -29.65 20.88 -56.53
N SER A 34 -28.57 20.21 -56.95
CA SER A 34 -27.57 19.61 -56.07
C SER A 34 -27.24 20.62 -54.97
N ALA A 35 -27.91 20.52 -53.82
CA ALA A 35 -27.61 21.36 -52.71
C ALA A 35 -26.22 20.89 -52.31
N ASN A 36 -25.23 21.76 -52.44
CA ASN A 36 -23.91 21.58 -51.83
C ASN A 36 -24.18 21.35 -50.34
N VAL A 37 -24.33 20.09 -49.94
CA VAL A 37 -24.63 19.67 -48.57
C VAL A 37 -23.36 19.00 -48.08
N CYS A 38 -22.76 19.60 -47.06
CA CYS A 38 -21.73 18.92 -46.31
C CYS A 38 -22.38 17.77 -45.54
N ARG A 39 -21.77 16.59 -45.58
CA ARG A 39 -22.20 15.41 -44.80
C ARG A 39 -21.04 14.91 -43.98
N ASP A 40 -21.36 14.44 -42.78
CA ASP A 40 -20.41 13.92 -41.82
C ASP A 40 -20.85 12.54 -41.36
N SER A 41 -19.96 11.55 -41.39
CA SER A 41 -20.35 10.15 -41.15
C SER A 41 -20.58 9.79 -39.68
N ASP A 42 -20.09 10.62 -38.77
CA ASP A 42 -20.12 10.46 -37.31
C ASP A 42 -20.97 11.51 -36.58
N GLY A 43 -21.59 12.41 -37.35
CA GLY A 43 -22.58 13.36 -36.85
C GLY A 43 -22.03 14.71 -36.41
N GLY A 44 -20.81 15.09 -36.80
CA GLY A 44 -20.20 16.37 -36.45
C GLY A 44 -18.87 16.15 -35.72
N ILE A 45 -18.55 17.00 -34.74
CA ILE A 45 -17.36 16.80 -33.91
C ILE A 45 -17.57 15.61 -32.98
N ASN A 46 -16.94 14.48 -33.27
CA ASN A 46 -16.96 13.24 -32.52
C ASN A 46 -15.56 12.62 -32.40
N LEU A 47 -14.85 13.02 -31.35
CA LEU A 47 -13.43 12.69 -31.16
C LEU A 47 -13.13 11.19 -30.97
N ILE A 48 -14.11 10.31 -30.79
CA ILE A 48 -13.90 8.89 -30.46
C ILE A 48 -14.35 7.93 -31.58
N LEU A 49 -14.98 8.47 -32.63
CA LEU A 49 -15.28 7.75 -33.85
C LEU A 49 -14.43 8.32 -34.97
N VAL A 50 -14.16 7.53 -36.01
CA VAL A 50 -13.48 8.06 -37.19
C VAL A 50 -14.55 8.56 -38.16
N GLY A 51 -14.60 9.88 -38.34
CA GLY A 51 -15.47 10.57 -39.27
C GLY A 51 -14.88 10.69 -40.67
N THR A 52 -15.77 10.74 -41.65
CA THR A 52 -15.48 11.13 -43.03
C THR A 52 -16.44 12.25 -43.41
N THR A 53 -15.89 13.45 -43.56
CA THR A 53 -16.64 14.64 -43.93
C THR A 53 -16.52 14.90 -45.44
N CYS A 54 -17.65 14.98 -46.12
CA CYS A 54 -17.74 15.21 -47.56
C CYS A 54 -18.45 16.54 -47.86
N ASP A 55 -17.89 17.35 -48.74
CA ASP A 55 -18.55 18.51 -49.36
C ASP A 55 -18.49 18.43 -50.89
N SER A 56 -18.87 19.50 -51.60
CA SER A 56 -18.81 19.56 -53.06
C SER A 56 -17.39 19.43 -53.64
N ASN A 57 -16.36 19.55 -52.81
CA ASN A 57 -14.95 19.47 -53.19
C ASN A 57 -14.32 18.12 -52.81
N GLY A 58 -15.11 17.15 -52.34
CA GLY A 58 -14.66 15.80 -51.99
C GLY A 58 -14.66 15.50 -50.49
N CYS A 59 -14.27 14.26 -50.16
CA CYS A 59 -14.30 13.72 -48.81
C CYS A 59 -12.92 13.75 -48.15
N VAL A 60 -12.89 13.99 -46.84
CA VAL A 60 -11.69 13.89 -46.00
C VAL A 60 -12.04 13.13 -44.74
N GLN A 61 -11.14 12.24 -44.31
CA GLN A 61 -11.28 11.46 -43.08
C GLN A 61 -10.51 12.14 -41.94
N ASP A 62 -11.00 11.98 -40.72
CA ASP A 62 -10.26 12.39 -39.53
C ASP A 62 -8.92 11.68 -39.45
N TYR A 63 -7.93 12.38 -38.91
CA TYR A 63 -6.58 11.85 -38.83
C TYR A 63 -5.83 12.36 -37.60
N CYS A 64 -4.88 11.56 -37.15
CA CYS A 64 -3.99 11.97 -36.07
C CYS A 64 -2.94 12.94 -36.61
N ALA A 65 -2.98 14.18 -36.15
CA ALA A 65 -2.00 15.22 -36.47
C ALA A 65 -0.85 15.27 -35.44
N GLY A 66 -0.58 14.14 -34.80
CA GLY A 66 0.39 13.95 -33.73
C GLY A 66 -0.12 12.96 -32.69
N ASP A 67 0.72 12.57 -31.73
CA ASP A 67 0.38 11.51 -30.78
C ASP A 67 -0.76 11.89 -29.83
N LEU A 68 -0.96 13.19 -29.60
CA LEU A 68 -1.97 13.73 -28.70
C LEU A 68 -2.97 14.65 -29.42
N ASN A 69 -2.90 14.78 -30.75
CA ASN A 69 -3.71 15.76 -31.48
C ASN A 69 -4.53 15.09 -32.57
N LEU A 70 -5.85 15.15 -32.45
CA LEU A 70 -6.79 14.76 -33.49
C LEU A 70 -7.10 15.96 -34.38
N ALA A 71 -6.97 15.78 -35.68
CA ALA A 71 -7.50 16.68 -36.69
C ALA A 71 -8.88 16.17 -37.09
N GLU A 72 -9.90 16.85 -36.57
CA GLU A 72 -11.31 16.53 -36.75
C GLU A 72 -11.90 17.36 -37.89
N TYR A 73 -12.38 16.69 -38.92
CA TYR A 73 -13.21 17.33 -39.94
C TYR A 73 -14.68 17.26 -39.51
N SER A 74 -15.40 18.36 -39.71
CA SER A 74 -16.84 18.34 -39.51
C SER A 74 -17.57 19.34 -40.39
N CYS A 75 -18.90 19.25 -40.44
CA CYS A 75 -19.71 20.17 -41.23
C CYS A 75 -20.08 21.45 -40.47
N SER A 76 -19.72 22.61 -41.03
CA SER A 76 -20.29 23.90 -40.66
C SER A 76 -21.11 24.46 -41.82
N GLY A 77 -22.42 24.28 -41.75
CA GLY A 77 -23.34 24.58 -42.85
C GLY A 77 -23.04 23.73 -44.08
N LYS A 78 -22.58 24.35 -45.17
CA LYS A 78 -22.28 23.69 -46.46
C LYS A 78 -20.80 23.40 -46.67
N GLN A 79 -19.95 23.75 -45.71
CA GLN A 79 -18.50 23.64 -45.81
C GLN A 79 -17.96 22.66 -44.77
N LYS A 80 -16.92 21.93 -45.15
CA LYS A 80 -16.09 21.18 -44.20
C LYS A 80 -15.15 22.14 -43.45
N ILE A 81 -15.08 21.99 -42.13
CA ILE A 81 -14.18 22.71 -41.25
C ILE A 81 -13.20 21.72 -40.60
N LEU A 82 -12.01 22.19 -40.24
CA LEU A 82 -11.00 21.42 -39.51
C LEU A 82 -10.83 22.01 -38.11
N SER A 83 -11.03 21.20 -37.09
CA SER A 83 -10.76 21.51 -35.69
C SER A 83 -9.63 20.63 -35.16
N ARG A 84 -8.84 21.14 -34.21
CA ARG A 84 -7.76 20.37 -33.57
C ARG A 84 -8.08 20.16 -32.10
N HIS A 85 -8.06 18.91 -31.66
CA HIS A 85 -8.42 18.52 -30.31
C HIS A 85 -7.29 17.73 -29.65
N SER A 86 -7.10 17.94 -28.35
CA SER A 86 -6.15 17.18 -27.55
C SER A 86 -6.77 15.87 -27.09
N CYS A 87 -6.11 14.75 -27.35
CA CYS A 87 -6.51 13.42 -26.90
C CYS A 87 -5.70 13.02 -25.66
N GLU A 88 -6.34 12.87 -24.51
CA GLU A 88 -5.69 12.49 -23.24
C GLU A 88 -4.88 11.18 -23.37
N PHE A 89 -5.51 10.12 -23.88
CA PHE A 89 -4.87 8.82 -24.07
C PHE A 89 -4.10 8.71 -25.39
N GLY A 90 -4.10 9.78 -26.17
CA GLY A 90 -3.48 9.86 -27.48
C GLY A 90 -4.46 9.62 -28.63
N CYS A 91 -3.98 9.91 -29.84
CA CYS A 91 -4.73 9.71 -31.07
C CYS A 91 -4.27 8.43 -31.77
N LEU A 92 -5.22 7.55 -32.08
CA LEU A 92 -4.99 6.25 -32.72
C LEU A 92 -5.95 6.12 -33.91
N ASN A 93 -5.40 5.84 -35.10
CA ASN A 93 -6.17 5.56 -36.32
C ASN A 93 -7.26 6.63 -36.63
N GLY A 94 -6.98 7.91 -36.37
CA GLY A 94 -7.89 9.02 -36.69
C GLY A 94 -8.97 9.29 -35.65
N LYS A 95 -8.77 8.86 -34.40
CA LYS A 95 -9.65 9.16 -33.26
C LYS A 95 -8.88 9.24 -31.95
N CYS A 96 -9.41 9.93 -30.95
CA CYS A 96 -8.90 9.91 -29.58
C CYS A 96 -9.19 8.56 -28.92
N GLY A 97 -8.17 8.01 -28.26
CA GLY A 97 -8.31 6.81 -27.46
C GLY A 97 -9.14 7.05 -26.20
N VAL A 98 -9.85 6.02 -25.76
CA VAL A 98 -10.57 5.98 -24.47
C VAL A 98 -10.18 4.73 -23.67
N GLU A 99 -10.43 4.73 -22.35
CA GLU A 99 -10.20 3.52 -21.54
C GLU A 99 -11.08 2.35 -22.00
N GLY A 100 -10.44 1.22 -22.27
CA GLY A 100 -11.07 -0.04 -22.60
C GLY A 100 -11.01 -1.05 -21.45
N ALA A 101 -10.82 -2.33 -21.80
CA ALA A 101 -10.80 -3.42 -20.84
C ALA A 101 -9.61 -3.32 -19.88
N LYS A 102 -9.86 -3.68 -18.61
CA LYS A 102 -8.86 -3.70 -17.53
C LYS A 102 -8.53 -5.14 -17.14
N TYR A 103 -7.25 -5.43 -16.99
CA TYR A 103 -6.75 -6.72 -16.53
C TYR A 103 -5.89 -6.59 -15.28
N ASN A 104 -6.32 -7.21 -14.18
CA ASN A 104 -5.64 -7.14 -12.90
C ASN A 104 -4.33 -7.94 -12.90
N LEU A 105 -3.24 -7.34 -12.42
CA LEU A 105 -1.98 -8.04 -12.16
C LEU A 105 -1.97 -8.79 -10.82
N TYR A 106 -3.13 -8.93 -10.18
CA TYR A 106 -3.37 -9.64 -8.92
C TYR A 106 -4.67 -10.46 -9.02
N THR A 107 -4.96 -11.28 -8.02
CA THR A 107 -6.19 -12.08 -7.94
C THR A 107 -6.96 -11.82 -6.63
N ALA A 108 -8.13 -12.46 -6.49
CA ALA A 108 -8.86 -12.43 -5.23
C ALA A 108 -8.05 -13.11 -4.10
N SER A 109 -7.38 -14.23 -4.40
CA SER A 109 -6.62 -15.06 -3.45
C SER A 109 -5.17 -14.64 -3.24
N THR A 110 -4.57 -13.91 -4.20
CA THR A 110 -3.17 -13.49 -4.15
C THR A 110 -3.07 -12.02 -4.53
N LYS A 111 -2.79 -11.19 -3.52
CA LYS A 111 -2.65 -9.74 -3.65
C LYS A 111 -1.20 -9.34 -3.93
N LEU A 112 -1.00 -8.10 -4.37
CA LEU A 112 0.30 -7.43 -4.40
C LEU A 112 0.45 -6.56 -3.15
N TYR A 113 1.46 -6.82 -2.34
CA TYR A 113 1.77 -6.06 -1.13
C TYR A 113 2.94 -5.11 -1.35
N LEU A 114 3.25 -4.28 -0.36
CA LEU A 114 4.44 -3.45 -0.39
C LEU A 114 5.71 -4.32 -0.51
N ASN A 115 6.71 -3.85 -1.25
CA ASN A 115 7.92 -4.56 -1.69
C ASN A 115 7.72 -5.67 -2.73
N ASP A 116 6.49 -6.03 -3.10
CA ASP A 116 6.27 -7.03 -4.14
C ASP A 116 6.66 -6.47 -5.51
N SER A 117 7.29 -7.32 -6.33
CA SER A 117 7.38 -7.05 -7.77
C SER A 117 6.00 -7.19 -8.41
N ILE A 118 5.67 -6.30 -9.35
CA ILE A 118 4.37 -6.31 -10.03
C ILE A 118 4.11 -7.60 -10.84
N ASN A 119 5.17 -8.34 -11.19
CA ASN A 119 5.06 -9.65 -11.84
C ASN A 119 4.91 -10.85 -10.89
N LYS A 120 4.83 -10.63 -9.56
CA LYS A 120 4.74 -11.70 -8.55
C LYS A 120 3.58 -12.66 -8.80
N VAL A 121 2.43 -12.14 -9.20
CA VAL A 121 1.21 -12.94 -9.44
C VAL A 121 1.01 -13.25 -10.92
N ARG A 122 1.33 -12.30 -11.81
CA ARG A 122 1.18 -12.44 -13.26
C ARG A 122 2.48 -12.07 -13.96
N GLN A 123 3.15 -13.06 -14.55
CA GLN A 123 4.43 -12.83 -15.25
C GLN A 123 4.25 -12.59 -16.74
N THR A 124 3.24 -13.19 -17.35
CA THR A 124 2.98 -13.12 -18.80
C THR A 124 1.50 -13.06 -19.06
N LEU A 125 1.11 -12.19 -19.99
CA LEU A 125 -0.26 -12.05 -20.48
C LEU A 125 -0.29 -12.36 -21.99
N THR A 126 -1.37 -13.01 -22.42
CA THR A 126 -1.61 -13.38 -23.81
C THR A 126 -2.99 -12.92 -24.25
N GLU A 127 -3.42 -13.26 -25.47
CA GLU A 127 -4.79 -13.07 -25.96
C GLU A 127 -5.86 -13.63 -25.00
N THR A 128 -5.56 -14.65 -24.21
CA THR A 128 -6.53 -15.18 -23.21
C THR A 128 -6.85 -14.17 -22.11
N ASN A 129 -5.96 -13.20 -21.89
CA ASN A 129 -6.08 -12.19 -20.84
C ASN A 129 -6.56 -10.85 -21.40
N ILE A 130 -6.03 -10.44 -22.56
CA ILE A 130 -6.40 -9.17 -23.22
C ILE A 130 -6.62 -9.45 -24.71
N PRO A 131 -7.76 -10.09 -25.09
CA PRO A 131 -7.95 -10.69 -26.42
C PRO A 131 -7.83 -9.67 -27.55
N SER A 132 -8.36 -8.47 -27.35
CA SER A 132 -8.39 -7.45 -28.38
C SER A 132 -7.02 -6.82 -28.65
N LEU A 133 -6.17 -6.69 -27.62
CA LEU A 133 -4.84 -6.08 -27.73
C LEU A 133 -3.77 -7.08 -28.17
N LEU A 134 -3.85 -8.31 -27.65
CA LEU A 134 -2.82 -9.34 -27.79
C LEU A 134 -3.20 -10.45 -28.77
N ALA A 135 -4.26 -10.26 -29.57
CA ALA A 135 -4.68 -11.20 -30.61
C ALA A 135 -3.52 -11.57 -31.54
N ASP A 136 -3.52 -12.84 -31.95
CA ASP A 136 -2.71 -13.29 -33.07
C ASP A 136 -3.06 -12.51 -34.34
N GLY A 137 -2.04 -12.22 -35.15
CA GLY A 137 -2.21 -11.57 -36.43
C GLY A 137 -1.56 -12.35 -37.57
N LEU A 138 -1.84 -11.90 -38.79
CA LEU A 138 -1.36 -12.52 -40.02
C LEU A 138 -0.56 -11.51 -40.84
N PHE A 139 0.65 -11.88 -41.26
CA PHE A 139 1.47 -11.08 -42.17
C PHE A 139 1.77 -11.86 -43.45
N ASN A 140 1.33 -11.30 -44.57
CA ASN A 140 1.46 -11.91 -45.89
C ASN A 140 2.59 -11.24 -46.68
N TRP A 141 3.79 -11.83 -46.59
CA TRP A 141 5.01 -11.25 -47.16
C TRP A 141 5.72 -12.12 -48.19
N SER A 142 5.33 -13.37 -48.32
CA SER A 142 5.70 -14.34 -49.38
C SER A 142 5.03 -15.66 -49.04
N ILE A 143 4.97 -15.95 -47.74
CA ILE A 143 4.22 -17.02 -47.12
C ILE A 143 3.36 -16.38 -46.03
N ALA A 144 2.11 -16.86 -45.91
CA ALA A 144 1.21 -16.45 -44.85
C ALA A 144 1.81 -16.84 -43.49
N THR A 145 2.26 -15.83 -42.71
CA THR A 145 2.96 -16.04 -41.43
C THR A 145 2.09 -15.52 -40.30
N ILE A 146 1.76 -16.40 -39.35
CA ILE A 146 1.04 -16.01 -38.13
C ILE A 146 2.05 -15.42 -37.17
N TYR A 147 1.68 -14.35 -36.47
CA TYR A 147 2.43 -13.83 -35.34
C TYR A 147 1.57 -13.78 -34.10
N SER A 148 2.16 -14.21 -32.99
CA SER A 148 1.54 -14.14 -31.68
C SER A 148 2.18 -13.04 -30.85
N THR A 149 1.34 -12.32 -30.11
CA THR A 149 1.78 -11.23 -29.25
C THR A 149 1.57 -11.59 -27.79
N TYR A 150 2.59 -11.37 -26.97
CA TYR A 150 2.46 -11.52 -25.52
C TYR A 150 3.15 -10.38 -24.79
N PHE A 151 2.68 -10.16 -23.57
CA PHE A 151 3.19 -9.13 -22.68
C PHE A 151 3.90 -9.79 -21.51
N ALA A 152 5.20 -9.56 -21.33
CA ALA A 152 5.90 -9.98 -20.13
C ALA A 152 5.96 -8.82 -19.12
N VAL A 153 5.36 -9.05 -17.96
CA VAL A 153 5.34 -8.08 -16.85
C VAL A 153 6.74 -8.02 -16.24
N GLY A 154 7.26 -6.80 -16.06
CA GLY A 154 8.55 -6.55 -15.44
C GLY A 154 8.59 -6.77 -13.93
N SER A 155 9.80 -6.78 -13.37
CA SER A 155 10.01 -7.00 -11.94
C SER A 155 10.03 -5.72 -11.09
N SER A 156 9.62 -4.58 -11.66
CA SER A 156 9.40 -3.31 -10.93
C SER A 156 8.65 -3.54 -9.62
N LYS A 157 9.08 -2.87 -8.55
CA LYS A 157 8.56 -3.10 -7.20
C LYS A 157 7.64 -1.99 -6.73
N ILE A 158 6.66 -2.34 -5.92
CA ILE A 158 5.84 -1.36 -5.20
C ILE A 158 6.61 -0.96 -3.95
N ILE A 159 7.07 0.28 -3.85
CA ILE A 159 7.90 0.76 -2.74
C ILE A 159 7.40 2.10 -2.22
N PHE A 160 7.83 2.46 -1.02
CA PHE A 160 7.66 3.80 -0.47
C PHE A 160 9.00 4.53 -0.55
N ALA A 161 9.08 5.56 -1.38
CA ALA A 161 10.31 6.26 -1.65
C ALA A 161 10.03 7.72 -2.03
N LYS A 162 11.07 8.57 -1.96
CA LYS A 162 11.03 9.88 -2.61
C LYS A 162 11.02 9.67 -4.11
N GLN A 163 9.92 10.02 -4.77
CA GLN A 163 9.74 9.81 -6.20
C GLN A 163 9.04 11.02 -6.82
N PRO A 164 9.62 11.66 -7.86
CA PRO A 164 10.97 11.43 -8.37
C PRO A 164 12.07 11.79 -7.35
N THR A 165 13.25 11.20 -7.53
CA THR A 165 14.32 10.97 -6.54
C THR A 165 14.89 12.17 -5.75
N ASN A 166 14.40 13.41 -5.92
CA ASN A 166 15.02 14.57 -5.29
C ASN A 166 14.13 15.74 -4.84
N ASN A 167 12.84 15.85 -5.22
CA ASN A 167 12.03 17.03 -4.85
C ASN A 167 10.65 16.74 -4.28
N SER A 168 10.27 15.47 -4.09
CA SER A 168 8.95 15.10 -3.59
C SER A 168 9.02 14.46 -2.22
N ASP A 169 7.93 14.61 -1.46
CA ASP A 169 7.72 13.82 -0.26
C ASP A 169 7.59 12.34 -0.62
N PRO A 170 8.03 11.42 0.25
CA PRO A 170 7.95 10.01 0.00
C PRO A 170 6.49 9.57 -0.16
N LYS A 171 6.24 8.76 -1.20
CA LYS A 171 4.93 8.22 -1.56
C LYS A 171 5.07 6.76 -1.97
N ILE A 172 3.96 6.04 -1.95
CA ILE A 172 3.89 4.69 -2.49
C ILE A 172 3.83 4.79 -4.02
N GLY A 173 4.66 4.02 -4.70
CA GLY A 173 4.74 3.99 -6.16
C GLY A 173 5.32 2.68 -6.67
N ILE A 174 5.08 2.38 -7.95
CA ILE A 174 5.79 1.34 -8.68
C ILE A 174 7.12 1.95 -9.14
N SER A 175 8.24 1.49 -8.59
CA SER A 175 9.57 1.97 -8.99
C SER A 175 9.94 1.54 -10.40
N LEU A 176 10.47 2.48 -11.17
CA LEU A 176 10.89 2.28 -12.54
C LEU A 176 12.40 2.48 -12.66
N ASP A 177 13.07 1.56 -13.34
CA ASP A 177 14.48 1.72 -13.66
C ASP A 177 14.63 2.33 -15.06
N THR A 178 15.67 3.12 -15.27
CA THR A 178 16.04 3.65 -16.59
C THR A 178 16.81 2.62 -17.44
N SER A 179 17.29 1.53 -16.83
CA SER A 179 17.97 0.40 -17.49
C SER A 179 17.96 -0.84 -16.58
N GLY A 180 18.27 -2.02 -17.13
CA GLY A 180 18.27 -3.26 -16.35
C GLY A 180 16.87 -3.87 -16.23
N ASN A 181 16.06 -3.40 -15.28
CA ASN A 181 14.69 -3.91 -15.09
C ASN A 181 13.68 -3.10 -15.90
N TYR A 182 13.15 -3.72 -16.94
CA TYR A 182 12.03 -3.13 -17.69
C TYR A 182 10.75 -3.19 -16.85
N LEU A 183 9.86 -2.22 -17.04
CA LEU A 183 8.50 -2.24 -16.49
C LEU A 183 7.66 -3.32 -17.17
N TYR A 184 7.82 -3.46 -18.49
CA TYR A 184 7.30 -4.57 -19.27
C TYR A 184 8.08 -4.77 -20.56
N ASN A 185 7.85 -5.90 -21.22
CA ASN A 185 8.15 -6.02 -22.63
C ASN A 185 6.95 -6.54 -23.41
N VAL A 186 6.75 -5.96 -24.59
CA VAL A 186 5.86 -6.52 -25.62
C VAL A 186 6.72 -7.39 -26.50
N THR A 187 6.29 -8.61 -26.73
CA THR A 187 6.97 -9.54 -27.62
C THR A 187 6.02 -10.04 -28.70
N ILE A 188 6.50 -10.00 -29.94
CA ILE A 188 5.86 -10.56 -31.12
C ILE A 188 6.74 -11.71 -31.61
N THR A 189 6.17 -12.91 -31.72
CA THR A 189 6.84 -14.11 -32.24
C THR A 189 6.19 -14.55 -33.53
N PHE A 190 7.00 -14.78 -34.56
CA PHE A 190 6.52 -15.22 -35.88
C PHE A 190 6.61 -16.74 -35.99
N SER A 191 5.58 -17.38 -36.54
CA SER A 191 5.53 -18.84 -36.72
C SER A 191 6.60 -19.37 -37.69
N THR A 192 7.06 -18.50 -38.59
CA THR A 192 8.23 -18.68 -39.45
C THR A 192 8.99 -17.35 -39.51
N TYR A 193 10.27 -17.37 -39.91
CA TYR A 193 11.02 -16.12 -40.03
C TYR A 193 10.39 -15.20 -41.09
N ILE A 194 10.57 -13.89 -40.94
CA ILE A 194 10.19 -12.88 -41.94
C ILE A 194 11.44 -12.17 -42.44
N ASP A 195 11.58 -12.05 -43.76
CA ASP A 195 12.51 -11.11 -44.38
C ASP A 195 11.81 -9.79 -44.66
N PHE A 196 11.93 -8.83 -43.74
CA PHE A 196 11.31 -7.51 -43.90
C PHE A 196 11.96 -6.65 -45.01
N THR A 197 13.11 -7.07 -45.55
CA THR A 197 13.78 -6.39 -46.67
C THR A 197 13.30 -6.90 -48.04
N ASN A 198 12.54 -8.00 -48.06
CA ASN A 198 12.00 -8.55 -49.30
C ASN A 198 10.99 -7.59 -49.93
N ALA A 199 10.98 -7.52 -51.27
CA ALA A 199 10.04 -6.69 -52.03
C ALA A 199 8.55 -7.04 -51.75
N ASN A 200 8.28 -8.29 -51.37
CA ASN A 200 6.95 -8.74 -50.98
C ASN A 200 6.58 -8.36 -49.53
N SER A 201 7.53 -7.90 -48.71
CA SER A 201 7.31 -7.34 -47.36
C SER A 201 7.12 -5.83 -47.41
N THR A 202 7.97 -5.12 -48.14
CA THR A 202 7.90 -3.65 -48.27
C THR A 202 6.59 -3.21 -48.92
N GLY A 203 5.96 -2.17 -48.38
CA GLY A 203 4.66 -1.68 -48.81
C GLY A 203 3.47 -2.52 -48.34
N LYS A 204 3.68 -3.60 -47.58
CA LYS A 204 2.59 -4.40 -46.99
C LYS A 204 2.16 -3.86 -45.63
N ASN A 205 0.90 -4.10 -45.32
CA ASN A 205 0.31 -3.76 -44.03
C ASN A 205 0.62 -4.84 -42.99
N ILE A 206 0.92 -4.40 -41.77
CA ILE A 206 1.03 -5.22 -40.57
C ILE A 206 0.37 -4.47 -39.42
N THR A 207 -0.41 -5.18 -38.60
CA THR A 207 -1.09 -4.59 -37.44
C THR A 207 -0.40 -5.06 -36.18
N LEU A 208 0.17 -4.15 -35.40
CA LEU A 208 0.86 -4.48 -34.15
C LEU A 208 0.12 -3.81 -32.98
N LEU A 209 -0.34 -4.60 -32.00
CA LEU A 209 -1.09 -4.13 -30.83
C LEU A 209 -2.21 -3.13 -31.19
N LYS A 210 -3.06 -3.48 -32.18
CA LYS A 210 -4.15 -2.66 -32.75
C LYS A 210 -3.75 -1.43 -33.59
N ARG A 211 -2.46 -1.21 -33.82
CA ARG A 211 -2.01 -0.11 -34.69
C ARG A 211 -1.58 -0.64 -36.04
N ASP A 212 -2.13 -0.05 -37.09
CA ASP A 212 -1.80 -0.43 -38.46
C ASP A 212 -0.53 0.28 -38.91
N PHE A 213 0.35 -0.48 -39.54
CA PHE A 213 1.60 -0.01 -40.11
C PHE A 213 1.77 -0.51 -41.53
N VAL A 214 2.47 0.28 -42.34
CA VAL A 214 3.05 -0.15 -43.61
C VAL A 214 4.54 -0.39 -43.40
N VAL A 215 5.07 -1.52 -43.86
CA VAL A 215 6.54 -1.72 -43.90
C VAL A 215 7.11 -0.75 -44.94
N ASP A 216 7.90 0.23 -44.49
CA ASP A 216 8.39 1.31 -45.34
C ASP A 216 9.61 0.87 -46.17
N ASN A 217 9.77 1.46 -47.35
CA ASN A 217 10.88 1.17 -48.27
C ASN A 217 12.25 1.58 -47.70
N GLU A 218 12.30 2.36 -46.61
CA GLU A 218 13.53 2.65 -45.87
C GLU A 218 14.04 1.45 -45.02
N THR A 219 13.28 0.36 -44.94
CA THR A 219 13.68 -0.89 -44.27
C THR A 219 14.89 -1.53 -44.95
N ASN A 220 15.87 -1.96 -44.17
CA ASN A 220 17.12 -2.57 -44.66
C ASN A 220 17.67 -3.61 -43.66
N ALA A 221 18.87 -4.15 -43.93
CA ALA A 221 19.45 -5.22 -43.13
C ALA A 221 19.64 -4.89 -41.64
N THR A 222 19.75 -3.62 -41.25
CA THR A 222 20.01 -3.19 -39.87
C THR A 222 18.81 -2.51 -39.20
N ARG A 223 17.81 -2.06 -39.95
CA ARG A 223 16.66 -1.32 -39.41
C ARG A 223 15.34 -1.72 -40.06
N LEU A 224 14.32 -1.90 -39.22
CA LEU A 224 12.93 -2.05 -39.65
C LEU A 224 12.26 -0.68 -39.55
N VAL A 225 11.62 -0.24 -40.64
CA VAL A 225 10.89 1.04 -40.67
C VAL A 225 9.40 0.75 -40.85
N LEU A 226 8.60 1.13 -39.86
CA LEU A 226 7.15 0.99 -39.85
C LEU A 226 6.51 2.36 -39.99
N LYS A 227 5.72 2.56 -41.04
CA LYS A 227 5.02 3.82 -41.32
C LYS A 227 3.57 3.75 -40.87
N ALA A 228 3.19 4.65 -39.98
CA ALA A 228 1.79 4.98 -39.66
C ALA A 228 1.58 6.49 -39.90
N ASP A 229 1.17 7.23 -38.87
CA ASP A 229 1.18 8.71 -38.83
C ASP A 229 2.60 9.29 -38.95
N LYS A 230 3.60 8.54 -38.47
CA LYS A 230 5.03 8.82 -38.57
C LYS A 230 5.77 7.58 -39.06
N LYS A 231 7.04 7.75 -39.45
CA LYS A 231 7.95 6.61 -39.65
C LYS A 231 8.62 6.26 -38.34
N TYR A 232 8.31 5.09 -37.81
CA TYR A 232 8.96 4.50 -36.65
C TYR A 232 10.13 3.63 -37.14
N ILE A 233 11.26 3.79 -36.48
CA ILE A 233 12.52 3.14 -36.81
C ILE A 233 12.88 2.26 -35.63
N LEU A 234 13.09 0.98 -35.93
CA LEU A 234 13.45 -0.05 -34.98
C LEU A 234 14.83 -0.58 -35.36
N GLU A 235 15.77 -0.53 -34.41
CA GLU A 235 17.16 -0.95 -34.54
C GLU A 235 17.55 -1.79 -33.33
N ASN A 236 18.26 -2.90 -33.53
CA ASN A 236 18.57 -3.82 -32.43
C ASN A 236 19.39 -3.14 -31.31
N ASN A 237 18.99 -3.34 -30.06
CA ASN A 237 19.58 -2.71 -28.87
C ASN A 237 19.60 -1.18 -28.91
N MET A 238 18.69 -0.56 -29.68
CA MET A 238 18.50 0.89 -29.70
C MET A 238 17.08 1.23 -29.25
N PRO A 239 16.85 2.47 -28.76
CA PRO A 239 15.49 2.97 -28.56
C PRO A 239 14.71 2.97 -29.87
N VAL A 240 13.39 2.82 -29.78
CA VAL A 240 12.52 3.14 -30.91
C VAL A 240 12.72 4.61 -31.25
N LYS A 241 12.88 4.93 -32.53
CA LYS A 241 12.95 6.32 -32.99
C LYS A 241 11.75 6.62 -33.86
N PHE A 242 11.34 7.88 -33.94
CA PHE A 242 10.45 8.35 -35.00
C PHE A 242 11.15 9.41 -35.84
N LYS A 243 10.85 9.42 -37.13
CA LYS A 243 11.37 10.40 -38.09
C LYS A 243 10.37 11.54 -38.23
N SER A 244 10.81 12.77 -37.95
CA SER A 244 10.08 14.01 -38.22
C SER A 244 10.78 14.80 -39.31
N VAL A 245 10.03 15.62 -40.06
CA VAL A 245 10.58 16.55 -41.04
C VAL A 245 10.41 17.96 -40.50
N VAL A 246 11.52 18.67 -40.34
CA VAL A 246 11.55 20.09 -39.96
C VAL A 246 11.75 20.91 -41.22
N ASN A 247 10.78 21.76 -41.52
CA ASN A 247 10.87 22.72 -42.63
C ASN A 247 11.45 24.01 -42.09
N LEU A 248 12.62 24.40 -42.56
CA LEU A 248 13.22 25.70 -42.24
C LEU A 248 12.57 26.81 -43.06
N SER A 249 12.63 28.04 -42.57
CA SER A 249 12.09 29.23 -43.25
C SER A 249 12.70 29.49 -44.62
N ASN A 250 13.88 28.92 -44.91
CA ASN A 250 14.52 28.97 -46.23
C ASN A 250 14.04 27.87 -47.20
N GLY A 251 13.02 27.09 -46.84
CA GLY A 251 12.48 26.00 -47.66
C GLY A 251 13.29 24.70 -47.62
N THR A 252 14.33 24.60 -46.78
CA THR A 252 15.11 23.37 -46.61
C THR A 252 14.41 22.44 -45.62
N ASN A 253 14.31 21.15 -45.98
CA ASN A 253 13.69 20.14 -45.14
C ASN A 253 14.77 19.25 -44.51
N TYR A 254 14.79 19.17 -43.18
CA TYR A 254 15.68 18.27 -42.43
C TYR A 254 14.87 17.12 -41.83
N ALA A 255 15.31 15.89 -42.08
CA ALA A 255 14.77 14.74 -41.38
C ALA A 255 15.52 14.56 -40.05
N ILE A 256 14.77 14.50 -38.95
CA ILE A 256 15.32 14.28 -37.60
C ILE A 256 14.77 12.95 -37.09
N GLU A 257 15.66 12.07 -36.64
CA GLU A 257 15.28 10.85 -35.93
C GLU A 257 15.33 11.12 -34.42
N THR A 258 14.18 11.05 -33.77
CA THR A 258 14.07 11.35 -32.34
C THR A 258 13.79 10.06 -31.58
N PRO A 259 14.62 9.68 -30.57
CA PRO A 259 14.36 8.49 -29.76
C PRO A 259 13.14 8.69 -28.87
N ILE A 260 12.29 7.68 -28.82
CA ILE A 260 11.23 7.53 -27.81
C ILE A 260 11.91 7.05 -26.53
N ARG A 261 12.02 7.96 -25.56
CA ARG A 261 12.68 7.69 -24.27
C ARG A 261 12.02 6.51 -23.55
N GLY A 262 12.83 5.76 -22.82
CA GLY A 262 12.35 4.60 -22.07
C GLY A 262 11.99 3.39 -22.94
N THR A 263 12.39 3.33 -24.21
CA THR A 263 12.18 2.14 -25.05
C THR A 263 13.50 1.48 -25.44
N LEU A 264 13.47 0.16 -25.65
CA LEU A 264 14.60 -0.60 -26.19
C LEU A 264 14.09 -1.71 -27.10
N VAL A 265 14.52 -1.72 -28.35
CA VAL A 265 14.20 -2.75 -29.33
C VAL A 265 15.19 -3.90 -29.21
N LYS A 266 14.68 -5.13 -29.25
CA LYS A 266 15.45 -6.36 -29.40
C LYS A 266 14.79 -7.25 -30.44
N TRP A 267 15.57 -7.99 -31.20
CA TRP A 267 15.03 -9.03 -32.06
C TRP A 267 15.94 -10.26 -32.13
N LEU A 268 15.34 -11.38 -32.52
CA LEU A 268 16.04 -12.63 -32.84
C LEU A 268 16.00 -12.86 -34.36
N GLY A 269 17.15 -13.18 -34.96
CA GLY A 269 17.29 -13.50 -36.39
C GLY A 269 17.60 -12.31 -37.31
N GLY A 270 17.48 -11.06 -36.83
CA GLY A 270 17.77 -9.85 -37.63
C GLY A 270 16.62 -9.47 -38.56
N VAL A 271 16.74 -8.36 -39.31
CA VAL A 271 15.63 -7.83 -40.14
C VAL A 271 15.30 -8.75 -41.33
N GLN A 272 16.27 -9.51 -41.81
CA GLN A 272 16.12 -10.41 -42.96
C GLN A 272 15.66 -11.82 -42.59
N ASN A 273 15.70 -12.19 -41.31
CA ASN A 273 15.26 -13.49 -40.83
C ASN A 273 14.57 -13.35 -39.46
N MET A 274 13.70 -12.36 -39.31
CA MET A 274 13.16 -12.00 -38.00
C MET A 274 12.19 -13.09 -37.51
N VAL A 275 12.51 -13.69 -36.37
CA VAL A 275 11.67 -14.70 -35.69
C VAL A 275 10.97 -14.08 -34.48
N LYS A 276 11.57 -13.06 -33.88
CA LYS A 276 11.07 -12.42 -32.67
C LYS A 276 11.38 -10.93 -32.69
N LEU A 277 10.39 -10.10 -32.40
CA LEU A 277 10.54 -8.67 -32.11
C LEU A 277 10.12 -8.42 -30.66
N THR A 278 10.94 -7.73 -29.88
CA THR A 278 10.68 -7.39 -28.49
C THR A 278 10.92 -5.90 -28.29
N ILE A 279 9.98 -5.22 -27.63
CA ILE A 279 10.11 -3.82 -27.21
C ILE A 279 10.02 -3.80 -25.69
N GLN A 280 11.13 -3.45 -25.04
CA GLN A 280 11.21 -3.30 -23.60
C GLN A 280 10.92 -1.84 -23.24
N VAL A 281 10.16 -1.61 -22.18
CA VAL A 281 9.81 -0.27 -21.70
C VAL A 281 10.35 -0.05 -20.28
N TYR A 282 10.92 1.13 -20.07
CA TYR A 282 11.65 1.60 -18.89
C TYR A 282 11.15 2.98 -18.47
N ALA A 283 11.65 3.51 -17.34
CA ALA A 283 11.51 4.92 -17.01
C ALA A 283 12.06 5.80 -18.16
N PRO A 284 11.33 6.82 -18.64
CA PRO A 284 11.85 7.71 -19.68
C PRO A 284 13.02 8.57 -19.20
N SER A 285 13.09 8.84 -17.89
CA SER A 285 14.17 9.56 -17.22
C SER A 285 14.18 9.25 -15.72
N ILE A 286 15.24 9.69 -15.02
CA ILE A 286 15.30 9.61 -13.55
C ILE A 286 14.28 10.52 -12.86
N SER A 287 13.72 11.51 -13.56
CA SER A 287 12.63 12.35 -13.04
C SER A 287 11.23 11.74 -13.24
N GLU A 288 11.17 10.57 -13.89
CA GLU A 288 9.96 9.81 -14.18
C GLU A 288 10.20 8.34 -13.75
N ASP A 289 10.81 8.17 -12.57
CA ASP A 289 11.28 6.89 -12.01
C ASP A 289 10.19 6.13 -11.24
N ALA A 290 8.93 6.51 -11.42
CA ALA A 290 7.81 5.92 -10.70
C ALA A 290 6.45 6.08 -11.38
N ILE A 291 5.57 5.11 -11.15
CA ILE A 291 4.11 5.30 -11.28
C ILE A 291 3.57 5.46 -9.87
N LEU A 292 3.16 6.68 -9.50
CA LEU A 292 2.63 6.97 -8.17
C LEU A 292 1.22 6.40 -7.98
N GLU A 293 0.82 6.17 -6.73
CA GLU A 293 -0.57 5.85 -6.39
C GLU A 293 -1.53 6.89 -7.00
N GLY A 294 -2.62 6.43 -7.61
CA GLY A 294 -3.59 7.25 -8.34
C GLY A 294 -3.17 7.62 -9.76
N SER A 295 -2.00 7.16 -10.22
CA SER A 295 -1.42 7.54 -11.52
C SER A 295 -1.26 6.33 -12.46
N TYR A 296 -0.84 6.61 -13.69
CA TYR A 296 -0.64 5.61 -14.72
C TYR A 296 0.52 5.97 -15.66
N MET A 297 1.03 4.96 -16.38
CA MET A 297 1.97 5.13 -17.49
C MET A 297 1.34 4.58 -18.77
N ILE A 298 1.18 5.43 -19.77
CA ILE A 298 0.76 5.02 -21.12
C ILE A 298 1.96 4.44 -21.86
N ASP A 299 1.75 3.37 -22.64
CA ASP A 299 2.79 2.81 -23.49
C ASP A 299 3.39 3.89 -24.41
N PRO A 300 4.71 4.18 -24.31
CA PRO A 300 5.29 5.34 -24.98
C PRO A 300 5.46 5.14 -26.50
N PHE A 301 5.36 3.91 -27.00
CA PHE A 301 5.54 3.61 -28.42
C PHE A 301 4.22 3.65 -29.18
N LEU A 302 3.28 2.77 -28.86
CA LEU A 302 2.02 2.59 -29.58
C LEU A 302 0.87 3.32 -28.91
N ARG A 303 0.93 3.56 -27.60
CA ARG A 303 -0.13 4.20 -26.80
C ARG A 303 -1.46 3.43 -26.81
N THR A 304 -1.41 2.11 -27.03
CA THR A 304 -2.61 1.24 -27.14
C THR A 304 -3.01 0.59 -25.83
N PHE A 305 -2.26 0.83 -24.77
CA PHE A 305 -2.58 0.45 -23.40
C PHE A 305 -1.80 1.31 -22.41
N LYS A 306 -2.13 1.16 -21.13
CA LYS A 306 -1.42 1.76 -20.00
C LYS A 306 -1.30 0.77 -18.83
N ILE A 307 -0.32 1.01 -17.97
CA ILE A 307 -0.23 0.40 -16.64
C ILE A 307 -0.73 1.41 -15.62
N ASP A 308 -1.73 1.02 -14.86
CA ASP A 308 -2.32 1.85 -13.82
C ASP A 308 -1.92 1.37 -12.43
N PHE A 309 -1.57 2.33 -11.57
CA PHE A 309 -1.53 2.11 -10.14
C PHE A 309 -2.65 2.91 -9.48
N ASN A 310 -3.80 2.28 -9.30
CA ASN A 310 -5.02 2.99 -8.90
C ASN A 310 -4.99 3.48 -7.46
N GLN A 311 -5.06 2.56 -6.51
CA GLN A 311 -4.98 2.91 -5.09
C GLN A 311 -4.50 1.72 -4.28
N THR A 312 -3.94 2.03 -3.12
CA THR A 312 -3.73 1.10 -2.04
C THR A 312 -5.07 0.81 -1.35
N SER A 313 -5.17 -0.34 -0.67
CA SER A 313 -6.43 -0.73 -0.01
C SER A 313 -6.84 0.19 1.14
N VAL A 314 -5.88 0.91 1.73
CA VAL A 314 -6.11 1.89 2.80
C VAL A 314 -5.15 3.08 2.60
N PRO A 315 -5.55 4.12 1.85
CA PRO A 315 -4.74 5.32 1.64
C PRO A 315 -4.32 6.00 2.95
N GLU A 316 -3.26 6.81 2.95
CA GLU A 316 -2.78 7.51 4.16
C GLU A 316 -3.84 8.42 4.82
N SER A 317 -4.74 8.99 4.01
CA SER A 317 -5.84 9.85 4.45
C SER A 317 -7.08 9.07 4.92
N SER A 318 -7.06 7.74 4.87
CA SER A 318 -8.22 6.91 5.21
C SER A 318 -8.53 6.94 6.70
N TRP A 319 -9.81 7.08 7.04
CA TRP A 319 -10.34 6.92 8.40
C TRP A 319 -10.24 5.47 8.92
N GLN A 320 -9.92 4.51 8.05
CA GLN A 320 -9.65 3.12 8.42
C GLN A 320 -8.25 2.94 9.03
N ARG A 321 -7.53 4.06 9.25
CA ARG A 321 -6.29 4.12 10.03
C ARG A 321 -6.60 4.72 11.40
N GLU A 322 -6.19 4.03 12.46
CA GLU A 322 -6.12 4.63 13.79
C GLU A 322 -4.80 5.37 13.96
N ASN A 323 -4.78 6.31 14.91
CA ASN A 323 -3.66 7.18 15.17
C ASN A 323 -3.15 6.97 16.59
N PHE A 324 -1.84 6.78 16.71
CA PHE A 324 -1.12 6.92 17.97
C PHE A 324 -0.23 8.15 17.87
N SER A 325 -0.10 8.90 18.96
CA SER A 325 0.90 9.96 19.00
C SER A 325 1.58 10.07 20.34
N ALA A 326 2.90 10.19 20.30
CA ALA A 326 3.76 10.44 21.44
C ALA A 326 4.34 11.86 21.29
N ASN A 327 3.88 12.80 22.11
CA ASN A 327 4.25 14.21 22.00
C ASN A 327 4.82 14.72 23.33
N PRO A 328 5.92 15.50 23.31
CA PRO A 328 6.36 16.24 24.49
C PRO A 328 5.20 17.08 25.05
N SER A 329 4.93 16.93 26.34
CA SER A 329 3.88 17.67 27.06
C SER A 329 4.44 18.79 27.93
N SER A 330 5.72 18.66 28.30
CA SER A 330 6.52 19.64 29.01
C SER A 330 8.00 19.35 28.74
N ILE A 331 8.92 20.07 29.39
CA ILE A 331 10.32 19.65 29.42
C ILE A 331 10.44 18.25 30.04
N ASP A 332 9.63 17.93 31.04
CA ASP A 332 9.79 16.73 31.87
C ASP A 332 8.80 15.62 31.54
N GLY A 333 8.06 15.69 30.43
CA GLY A 333 7.03 14.69 30.15
C GLY A 333 6.68 14.49 28.68
N ILE A 334 6.19 13.28 28.40
CA ILE A 334 5.60 12.89 27.12
C ILE A 334 4.18 12.38 27.35
N THR A 335 3.26 12.84 26.50
CA THR A 335 1.91 12.30 26.39
C THR A 335 1.81 11.23 25.33
N PHE A 336 0.97 10.23 25.56
CA PHE A 336 0.55 9.26 24.56
C PHE A 336 -0.94 9.40 24.31
N ASN A 337 -1.33 9.54 23.05
CA ASN A 337 -2.71 9.53 22.59
C ASN A 337 -2.98 8.21 21.85
N MET A 338 -4.08 7.56 22.21
CA MET A 338 -4.58 6.36 21.55
C MET A 338 -6.08 6.17 21.77
N LYS A 339 -6.67 5.29 20.96
CA LYS A 339 -8.02 4.74 21.19
C LYS A 339 -7.93 3.31 21.68
N ASP A 340 -8.70 2.98 22.72
CA ASP A 340 -8.86 1.59 23.16
C ASP A 340 -9.84 0.82 22.25
N TYR A 341 -9.98 -0.48 22.50
CA TYR A 341 -10.92 -1.35 21.76
C TYR A 341 -12.39 -0.89 21.80
N ARG A 342 -12.77 -0.03 22.76
CA ARG A 342 -14.12 0.55 22.90
C ARG A 342 -14.31 1.83 22.08
N ASN A 343 -13.29 2.24 21.30
CA ASN A 343 -13.25 3.50 20.57
C ASN A 343 -13.26 4.74 21.50
N LEU A 344 -12.77 4.59 22.74
CA LEU A 344 -12.58 5.71 23.65
C LEU A 344 -11.18 6.26 23.43
N GLU A 345 -11.09 7.55 23.10
CA GLU A 345 -9.82 8.23 22.88
C GLU A 345 -9.35 8.90 24.17
N GLN A 346 -8.08 8.72 24.51
CA GLN A 346 -7.45 9.43 25.62
C GLN A 346 -6.05 9.90 25.27
N THR A 347 -5.67 10.99 25.91
CA THR A 347 -4.30 11.51 25.93
C THR A 347 -3.84 11.60 27.37
N PHE A 348 -2.73 10.93 27.72
CA PHE A 348 -2.22 10.90 29.10
C PHE A 348 -0.70 10.92 29.13
N ASN A 349 -0.13 11.45 30.21
CA ASN A 349 1.31 11.39 30.45
C ASN A 349 1.71 9.96 30.82
N TRP A 350 2.78 9.47 30.18
CA TRP A 350 3.27 8.12 30.40
C TRP A 350 4.77 8.06 30.69
N LEU A 351 5.50 9.14 30.37
CA LEU A 351 6.91 9.29 30.64
C LEU A 351 7.13 10.55 31.47
N HIS A 352 7.97 10.43 32.49
CA HIS A 352 8.41 11.56 33.31
C HIS A 352 9.93 11.54 33.47
N SER A 353 10.55 12.72 33.45
CA SER A 353 11.96 12.91 33.81
C SER A 353 12.16 12.79 35.32
N ASP A 354 13.19 12.11 35.79
CA ASP A 354 13.54 12.10 37.21
C ASP A 354 14.37 13.33 37.65
N GLY A 355 14.70 14.22 36.72
CA GLY A 355 15.55 15.39 36.97
C GLY A 355 17.05 15.11 36.93
N PHE A 356 17.47 13.84 36.78
CA PHE A 356 18.87 13.39 36.84
C PHE A 356 19.31 12.60 35.60
N GLY A 357 18.65 12.84 34.46
CA GLY A 357 18.99 12.24 33.17
C GLY A 357 18.35 10.86 32.91
N ASN A 358 17.52 10.37 33.83
CA ASN A 358 16.69 9.21 33.59
C ASN A 358 15.23 9.62 33.31
N SER A 359 14.51 8.70 32.71
CA SER A 359 13.08 8.78 32.55
C SER A 359 12.43 7.53 33.16
N ILE A 360 11.27 7.72 33.75
CA ILE A 360 10.49 6.67 34.39
C ILE A 360 9.09 6.62 33.79
N LEU A 361 8.46 5.45 33.88
CA LEU A 361 7.09 5.29 33.43
C LEU A 361 6.13 5.90 34.47
N ALA A 362 5.68 7.13 34.23
CA ALA A 362 4.91 7.92 35.20
C ALA A 362 4.08 9.03 34.54
N ASP A 363 3.12 9.57 35.30
CA ASP A 363 2.37 10.78 34.93
C ASP A 363 3.22 12.06 35.08
N SER A 364 2.62 13.23 34.80
CA SER A 364 3.31 14.52 34.88
C SER A 364 3.76 14.94 36.28
N ASN A 365 3.28 14.26 37.33
CA ASN A 365 3.67 14.52 38.72
C ASN A 365 4.68 13.47 39.23
N GLY A 366 5.19 12.60 38.35
CA GLY A 366 6.06 11.49 38.73
C GLY A 366 5.34 10.32 39.38
N ASN A 367 4.00 10.26 39.34
CA ASN A 367 3.26 9.12 39.87
C ASN A 367 3.41 7.93 38.92
N LYS A 368 3.95 6.82 39.44
CA LYS A 368 4.31 5.65 38.63
C LYS A 368 3.11 4.98 37.95
N ILE A 369 3.35 4.46 36.75
CA ILE A 369 2.47 3.54 36.05
C ILE A 369 3.08 2.13 36.18
N ASN A 370 2.42 1.24 36.91
CA ASN A 370 2.96 -0.08 37.19
C ASN A 370 2.60 -1.07 36.08
N ILE A 371 3.60 -1.81 35.59
CA ILE A 371 3.50 -2.72 34.42
C ILE A 371 3.84 -4.18 34.74
N ALA A 372 3.79 -4.54 36.02
CA ALA A 372 4.02 -5.90 36.47
C ALA A 372 2.92 -6.30 37.46
N GLU A 373 2.44 -7.53 37.33
CA GLU A 373 1.61 -8.17 38.32
C GLU A 373 2.33 -8.15 39.69
N MET A 374 1.57 -8.07 40.78
CA MET A 374 2.06 -7.95 42.17
C MET A 374 2.93 -6.73 42.49
N ALA A 375 3.10 -5.79 41.55
CA ALA A 375 3.68 -4.49 41.85
C ALA A 375 2.82 -3.72 42.88
N THR A 376 3.48 -2.88 43.67
CA THR A 376 2.83 -2.12 44.74
C THR A 376 2.29 -0.80 44.18
N ILE A 377 0.97 -0.59 44.29
CA ILE A 377 0.27 0.57 43.74
C ILE A 377 -0.43 1.30 44.90
N ASN A 378 -0.15 2.59 45.08
CA ASN A 378 -0.84 3.43 46.07
C ASN A 378 -1.87 4.34 45.37
N THR A 379 -2.55 5.20 46.13
CA THR A 379 -3.59 6.12 45.63
C THR A 379 -3.09 7.23 44.69
N SER A 380 -1.77 7.45 44.62
CA SER A 380 -1.18 8.38 43.66
C SER A 380 -0.84 7.71 42.32
N HIS A 381 -0.57 6.39 42.34
CA HIS A 381 -0.07 5.63 41.20
C HIS A 381 -1.18 5.05 40.31
N TYR A 382 -0.74 4.56 39.15
CA TYR A 382 -1.52 3.84 38.17
C TYR A 382 -1.04 2.39 38.05
N GLY A 383 -1.90 1.51 37.54
CA GLY A 383 -1.54 0.15 37.15
C GLY A 383 -2.11 -0.17 35.79
N ILE A 384 -1.34 -0.88 34.98
CA ILE A 384 -1.87 -1.51 33.76
C ILE A 384 -2.30 -2.93 34.13
N ILE A 385 -3.55 -3.26 33.86
CA ILE A 385 -4.11 -4.59 34.07
C ILE A 385 -4.51 -5.17 32.72
N GLY A 386 -3.95 -6.33 32.38
CA GLY A 386 -4.17 -6.90 31.06
C GLY A 386 -3.51 -8.24 30.91
N ASN A 387 -4.19 -9.31 31.34
CA ASN A 387 -3.84 -10.69 30.98
C ASN A 387 -5.01 -11.39 30.26
N GLY A 388 -5.89 -10.57 29.66
CA GLY A 388 -7.05 -10.96 28.86
C GLY A 388 -6.96 -10.33 27.48
N VAL A 389 -8.11 -10.12 26.83
CA VAL A 389 -8.19 -9.69 25.42
C VAL A 389 -7.98 -8.17 25.22
N ASN A 390 -8.23 -7.35 26.24
CA ASN A 390 -8.48 -5.91 26.05
C ASN A 390 -7.57 -4.95 26.84
N GLY A 391 -7.16 -5.27 28.08
CA GLY A 391 -6.29 -4.42 28.91
C GLY A 391 -6.88 -3.07 29.34
N TYR A 392 -6.50 -2.56 30.51
CA TYR A 392 -6.95 -1.27 31.05
C TYR A 392 -5.84 -0.57 31.83
N ILE A 393 -5.88 0.76 31.85
CA ILE A 393 -5.08 1.58 32.78
C ILE A 393 -6.02 2.01 33.91
N ILE A 394 -5.68 1.63 35.14
CA ILE A 394 -6.48 1.93 36.32
C ILE A 394 -5.73 2.86 37.28
N LYS A 395 -6.47 3.78 37.88
CA LYS A 395 -6.02 4.60 39.01
C LYS A 395 -6.69 4.11 40.28
N VAL A 396 -5.93 4.01 41.38
CA VAL A 396 -6.50 3.75 42.70
C VAL A 396 -6.97 5.07 43.30
N LEU A 397 -8.27 5.21 43.55
CA LEU A 397 -8.85 6.43 44.09
C LEU A 397 -8.84 6.46 45.62
N ASN A 398 -9.13 5.33 46.25
CA ASN A 398 -9.24 5.22 47.70
C ASN A 398 -8.93 3.80 48.17
N ILE A 399 -8.36 3.69 49.37
CA ILE A 399 -8.10 2.44 50.08
C ILE A 399 -8.53 2.65 51.54
N THR A 400 -9.38 1.78 52.05
CA THR A 400 -9.81 1.73 53.46
C THR A 400 -9.66 0.30 53.94
N ASN A 401 -8.81 0.09 54.94
CA ASN A 401 -8.56 -1.21 55.56
C ASN A 401 -8.67 -1.10 57.08
N MET A 402 -9.80 -1.54 57.62
CA MET A 402 -10.13 -1.43 59.03
C MET A 402 -9.30 -2.39 59.87
N PRO A 403 -8.98 -2.04 61.13
CA PRO A 403 -8.13 -2.87 61.97
C PRO A 403 -8.78 -4.18 62.45
N ASN A 404 -10.10 -4.32 62.35
CA ASN A 404 -10.86 -5.47 62.84
C ASN A 404 -11.97 -5.84 61.85
N GLY A 405 -11.66 -6.74 60.93
CA GLY A 405 -12.62 -7.29 59.98
C GLY A 405 -12.88 -6.40 58.77
N TYR A 406 -13.43 -7.01 57.72
CA TYR A 406 -13.41 -6.46 56.37
C TYR A 406 -14.73 -5.82 55.91
N THR A 407 -15.77 -5.79 56.74
CA THR A 407 -17.12 -5.33 56.33
C THR A 407 -17.17 -3.86 55.94
N ASN A 408 -16.26 -3.04 56.49
CA ASN A 408 -16.18 -1.60 56.21
C ASN A 408 -14.94 -1.25 55.37
N ASP A 409 -14.23 -2.25 54.86
CA ASP A 409 -13.12 -2.04 53.94
C ASP A 409 -13.64 -1.58 52.58
N SER A 410 -12.85 -0.77 51.90
CA SER A 410 -13.20 -0.34 50.53
C SER A 410 -11.94 -0.06 49.72
N VAL A 411 -11.96 -0.46 48.46
CA VAL A 411 -10.95 -0.08 47.49
C VAL A 411 -11.67 0.36 46.22
N LEU A 412 -11.37 1.58 45.76
CA LEU A 412 -11.99 2.19 44.60
C LEU A 412 -10.97 2.40 43.48
N PHE A 413 -11.37 2.06 42.27
CA PHE A 413 -10.58 2.19 41.05
C PHE A 413 -11.29 3.09 40.05
N GLN A 414 -10.53 3.68 39.15
CA GLN A 414 -11.06 4.36 37.97
C GLN A 414 -10.32 3.91 36.71
N ASP A 415 -11.06 3.53 35.67
CA ASP A 415 -10.51 3.31 34.34
C ASP A 415 -10.19 4.66 33.68
N LEU A 416 -8.94 4.83 33.24
CA LEU A 416 -8.45 6.06 32.63
C LEU A 416 -9.19 6.41 31.34
N PHE A 417 -9.62 5.41 30.55
CA PHE A 417 -10.25 5.63 29.25
C PHE A 417 -11.70 6.07 29.35
N SER A 418 -12.50 5.35 30.14
CA SER A 418 -13.93 5.62 30.30
C SER A 418 -14.26 6.58 31.44
N GLY A 419 -13.35 6.77 32.40
CA GLY A 419 -13.64 7.43 33.66
C GLY A 419 -14.53 6.61 34.62
N GLN A 420 -14.94 5.40 34.21
CA GLN A 420 -15.79 4.52 35.01
C GLN A 420 -15.08 4.11 36.29
N THR A 421 -15.80 4.15 37.40
CA THR A 421 -15.31 3.69 38.70
C THR A 421 -15.72 2.26 38.98
N TYR A 422 -14.84 1.51 39.65
CA TYR A 422 -15.08 0.14 40.07
C TYR A 422 -14.77 0.01 41.56
N SER A 423 -15.61 -0.76 42.28
CA SER A 423 -15.39 -1.09 43.68
C SER A 423 -14.93 -2.52 43.82
N LEU A 424 -14.01 -2.76 44.75
CA LEU A 424 -13.57 -4.11 45.09
C LEU A 424 -14.68 -4.89 45.79
N ASN A 425 -14.86 -6.16 45.42
CA ASN A 425 -15.70 -7.10 46.16
C ASN A 425 -14.85 -7.82 47.22
N ILE A 426 -14.99 -7.41 48.47
CA ILE A 426 -14.16 -7.88 49.58
C ILE A 426 -14.86 -9.06 50.28
N SER A 427 -14.16 -10.19 50.36
CA SER A 427 -14.66 -11.42 50.96
C SER A 427 -13.76 -11.96 52.07
N SER A 428 -12.61 -11.32 52.32
CA SER A 428 -11.64 -11.68 53.35
C SER A 428 -10.82 -10.45 53.74
N GLU A 429 -10.27 -10.46 54.95
CA GLU A 429 -9.37 -9.42 55.42
C GLU A 429 -8.19 -9.20 54.46
N GLY A 430 -7.95 -7.95 54.05
CA GLY A 430 -6.82 -7.57 53.21
C GLY A 430 -6.84 -8.13 51.78
N SER A 431 -7.93 -8.77 51.34
CA SER A 431 -8.06 -9.20 49.93
C SER A 431 -9.49 -9.26 49.39
N GLY A 432 -9.63 -8.99 48.09
CA GLY A 432 -10.91 -9.00 47.40
C GLY A 432 -10.78 -9.27 45.89
N GLN A 433 -11.91 -9.28 45.20
CA GLN A 433 -11.99 -9.50 43.75
C GLN A 433 -12.50 -8.25 43.03
N LEU A 434 -11.75 -7.82 42.01
CA LEU A 434 -12.11 -6.75 41.10
C LEU A 434 -12.63 -7.37 39.80
N PHE A 435 -13.83 -6.97 39.39
CA PHE A 435 -14.47 -7.43 38.16
C PHE A 435 -14.50 -6.29 37.15
N ILE A 436 -13.87 -6.50 36.00
CA ILE A 436 -13.93 -5.56 34.86
C ILE A 436 -14.32 -6.36 33.63
N GLU A 437 -15.52 -6.11 33.13
CA GLU A 437 -16.17 -6.89 32.08
C GLU A 437 -16.09 -8.40 32.37
N ASN A 438 -15.43 -9.17 31.50
CA ASN A 438 -15.30 -10.62 31.60
C ASN A 438 -13.98 -11.05 32.28
N SER A 439 -13.27 -10.12 32.93
CA SER A 439 -12.01 -10.40 33.62
C SER A 439 -12.15 -10.21 35.12
N THR A 440 -11.59 -11.15 35.88
CA THR A 440 -11.51 -11.10 37.34
C THR A 440 -10.07 -10.90 37.76
N TYR A 441 -9.83 -10.09 38.78
CA TYR A 441 -8.52 -9.84 39.36
C TYR A 441 -8.59 -9.99 40.87
N THR A 442 -7.60 -10.64 41.47
CA THR A 442 -7.46 -10.68 42.93
C THR A 442 -6.62 -9.49 43.36
N ILE A 443 -7.16 -8.70 44.28
CA ILE A 443 -6.50 -7.54 44.84
C ILE A 443 -6.15 -7.86 46.29
N TYR A 444 -4.88 -7.71 46.63
CA TYR A 444 -4.40 -7.66 48.01
C TYR A 444 -4.23 -6.21 48.38
N TYR A 445 -4.69 -5.79 49.55
CA TYR A 445 -4.62 -4.39 49.95
C TYR A 445 -4.21 -4.24 51.42
N THR A 446 -3.54 -3.13 51.69
CA THR A 446 -3.17 -2.65 53.03
C THR A 446 -3.86 -1.31 53.27
N ASN A 447 -3.43 -0.53 54.27
CA ASN A 447 -3.92 0.85 54.45
C ASN A 447 -3.29 1.84 53.45
N SER A 448 -2.20 1.49 52.79
CA SER A 448 -1.43 2.41 51.94
C SER A 448 -1.39 2.01 50.47
N ASP A 449 -1.54 0.73 50.18
CA ASP A 449 -1.26 0.19 48.86
C ASP A 449 -2.08 -1.06 48.54
N ILE A 450 -2.03 -1.40 47.25
CA ILE A 450 -2.56 -2.64 46.71
C ILE A 450 -1.51 -3.39 45.91
N LYS A 451 -1.77 -4.68 45.70
CA LYS A 451 -1.09 -5.55 44.74
C LYS A 451 -2.13 -6.33 43.95
N ILE A 452 -1.92 -6.42 42.65
CA ILE A 452 -2.90 -7.03 41.73
C ILE A 452 -2.34 -8.38 41.26
N LYS A 453 -3.15 -9.43 41.41
CA LYS A 453 -2.93 -10.75 40.82
C LYS A 453 -4.00 -11.04 39.77
N TYR A 454 -3.58 -11.54 38.61
CA TYR A 454 -4.44 -11.81 37.48
C TYR A 454 -5.04 -13.21 37.59
N SER A 455 -6.34 -13.40 37.36
CA SER A 455 -6.97 -14.72 37.57
C SER A 455 -6.45 -15.82 36.64
N SER A 456 -5.83 -15.47 35.51
CA SER A 456 -5.20 -16.40 34.59
C SER A 456 -3.78 -16.82 35.00
N SER A 457 -3.20 -16.25 36.08
CA SER A 457 -1.89 -16.67 36.59
C SER A 457 -2.03 -17.79 37.63
N SER A 458 -1.30 -18.89 37.41
CA SER A 458 -1.17 -19.95 38.42
C SER A 458 -0.32 -19.47 39.61
N GLN A 459 -0.24 -20.27 40.68
CA GLN A 459 0.68 -19.95 41.78
C GLN A 459 2.12 -19.88 41.27
N GLY A 460 2.78 -18.72 41.46
CA GLY A 460 4.15 -18.46 41.01
C GLY A 460 4.30 -18.03 39.55
N ASP A 461 3.22 -17.94 38.77
CA ASP A 461 3.24 -17.26 37.48
C ASP A 461 3.08 -15.75 37.70
N ILE A 462 3.83 -14.95 36.94
CA ILE A 462 3.73 -13.50 36.95
C ILE A 462 3.63 -12.96 35.53
N THR A 463 2.62 -12.13 35.26
CA THR A 463 2.55 -11.36 34.02
C THR A 463 3.29 -10.04 34.16
N ILE A 464 4.15 -9.76 33.18
CA ILE A 464 4.84 -8.48 33.03
C ILE A 464 4.54 -7.91 31.66
N TYR A 465 4.64 -6.58 31.53
CA TYR A 465 4.39 -5.87 30.28
C TYR A 465 2.99 -6.18 29.69
N PRO A 466 1.91 -5.97 30.47
CA PRO A 466 0.56 -6.21 29.98
C PRO A 466 0.23 -5.31 28.78
N HIS A 467 -0.56 -5.85 27.84
CA HIS A 467 -1.00 -5.11 26.67
C HIS A 467 -2.37 -4.46 26.86
N ILE A 468 -2.61 -3.40 26.09
CA ILE A 468 -3.91 -2.75 25.88
C ILE A 468 -4.24 -2.87 24.40
N LYS A 469 -5.43 -3.38 24.10
CA LYS A 469 -5.90 -3.52 22.73
C LYS A 469 -6.53 -2.23 22.22
N THR A 470 -6.18 -1.86 21.00
CA THR A 470 -6.64 -0.62 20.35
C THR A 470 -7.92 -0.84 19.55
N TYR A 471 -8.52 0.24 19.08
CA TYR A 471 -9.75 0.22 18.28
C TYR A 471 -9.59 -0.59 16.97
N MET A 472 -8.47 -0.42 16.26
CA MET A 472 -8.18 -1.21 15.05
C MET A 472 -7.41 -2.51 15.35
N GLY A 473 -7.27 -2.89 16.62
CA GLY A 473 -6.83 -4.22 17.03
C GLY A 473 -5.32 -4.43 17.08
N ALA A 474 -4.52 -3.36 17.07
CA ALA A 474 -3.15 -3.41 17.56
C ALA A 474 -3.13 -3.62 19.08
N ASN A 475 -1.98 -4.00 19.61
CA ASN A 475 -1.76 -4.20 21.04
C ASN A 475 -0.59 -3.33 21.51
N VAL A 476 -0.88 -2.38 22.39
CA VAL A 476 0.07 -1.42 22.95
C VAL A 476 0.57 -1.94 24.29
N ILE A 477 1.88 -1.97 24.47
CA ILE A 477 2.56 -2.35 25.70
C ILE A 477 3.44 -1.20 26.15
N PHE A 478 3.28 -0.79 27.39
CA PHE A 478 4.22 0.14 28.04
C PHE A 478 5.34 -0.67 28.68
N TYR A 479 6.56 -0.24 28.43
CA TYR A 479 7.78 -0.92 28.86
C TYR A 479 8.63 0.04 29.70
N GLU A 480 9.23 -0.49 30.76
CA GLU A 480 10.43 0.04 31.41
C GLU A 480 11.28 -1.14 31.92
N PRO A 481 12.61 -0.98 32.13
CA PRO A 481 13.42 -2.04 32.69
C PRO A 481 12.95 -2.45 34.10
N LEU A 482 12.58 -3.72 34.27
CA LEU A 482 12.11 -4.23 35.55
C LEU A 482 13.22 -4.96 36.30
N THR A 483 13.36 -4.69 37.60
CA THR A 483 14.20 -5.49 38.50
C THR A 483 13.31 -6.32 39.41
N ILE A 484 13.42 -7.64 39.31
CA ILE A 484 12.50 -8.58 39.95
C ILE A 484 13.28 -9.58 40.80
N SER A 485 12.89 -9.70 42.08
CA SER A 485 13.30 -10.82 42.93
C SER A 485 12.53 -12.07 42.52
N LEU A 486 13.19 -13.22 42.43
CA LEU A 486 12.62 -14.46 41.95
C LEU A 486 12.15 -15.37 43.10
N ASN A 487 12.60 -15.14 44.34
CA ASN A 487 12.29 -15.99 45.48
C ASN A 487 11.25 -15.39 46.44
N ASN A 488 10.93 -14.09 46.33
CA ASN A 488 10.00 -13.41 47.24
C ASN A 488 9.19 -12.28 46.56
N TYR A 489 8.62 -12.54 45.39
CA TYR A 489 7.89 -11.51 44.65
C TYR A 489 6.38 -11.62 44.77
N SER A 490 5.84 -12.84 44.87
CA SER A 490 4.40 -13.08 45.05
C SER A 490 4.15 -13.61 46.46
N ILE A 491 3.70 -12.78 47.40
CA ILE A 491 3.26 -13.14 48.78
C ILE A 491 4.07 -14.34 49.36
N ASN A 492 5.38 -14.15 49.56
CA ASN A 492 6.31 -15.17 50.09
C ASN A 492 6.45 -16.46 49.25
N SER A 493 6.22 -16.39 47.94
CA SER A 493 6.44 -17.48 46.99
C SER A 493 7.39 -17.10 45.86
N SER A 494 8.09 -18.11 45.35
CA SER A 494 9.01 -17.99 44.22
C SER A 494 8.26 -17.84 42.89
N ILE A 495 8.89 -17.15 41.94
CA ILE A 495 8.43 -17.09 40.55
C ILE A 495 8.84 -18.38 39.84
N TYR A 496 7.87 -19.03 39.21
CA TYR A 496 8.06 -20.21 38.37
C TYR A 496 7.95 -19.91 36.88
N SER A 497 7.24 -18.86 36.48
CA SER A 497 7.25 -18.42 35.08
C SER A 497 6.91 -16.94 34.91
N PHE A 498 7.53 -16.32 33.89
CA PHE A 498 7.12 -15.02 33.37
C PHE A 498 6.13 -15.23 32.23
N LYS A 499 4.98 -14.55 32.29
CA LYS A 499 4.02 -14.45 31.18
C LYS A 499 4.29 -13.15 30.44
N ILE A 500 4.68 -13.24 29.17
CA ILE A 500 4.97 -12.08 28.32
C ILE A 500 4.16 -12.19 27.02
N PHE A 501 3.54 -11.09 26.62
CA PHE A 501 2.74 -11.05 25.39
C PHE A 501 3.63 -11.23 24.14
N ASN A 502 3.18 -12.04 23.19
CA ASN A 502 3.91 -12.37 21.96
C ASN A 502 3.29 -11.79 20.68
N GLY A 503 2.32 -10.88 20.82
CA GLY A 503 1.52 -10.33 19.72
C GLY A 503 0.10 -10.91 19.65
N ASN A 504 -0.07 -12.17 20.06
CA ASN A 504 -1.37 -12.85 20.06
C ASN A 504 -1.82 -13.26 21.46
N THR A 505 -0.94 -13.93 22.20
CA THR A 505 -1.20 -14.52 23.51
C THR A 505 -0.03 -14.27 24.46
N TYR A 506 -0.14 -14.74 25.70
CA TYR A 506 0.95 -14.71 26.66
C TYR A 506 1.76 -16.01 26.61
N SER A 507 3.05 -15.89 26.31
CA SER A 507 4.01 -16.99 26.36
C SER A 507 4.49 -17.20 27.80
N SER A 508 4.63 -18.46 28.21
CA SER A 508 5.14 -18.80 29.56
C SER A 508 6.63 -19.12 29.48
N ILE A 509 7.45 -18.30 30.13
CA ILE A 509 8.90 -18.44 30.16
C ILE A 509 9.26 -19.04 31.53
N PRO A 510 9.70 -20.30 31.60
CA PRO A 510 9.95 -20.98 32.86
C PRO A 510 11.15 -20.38 33.61
N VAL A 511 11.06 -20.35 34.93
CA VAL A 511 12.11 -19.94 35.86
C VAL A 511 12.47 -21.13 36.75
N VAL A 512 13.75 -21.46 36.82
CA VAL A 512 14.27 -22.52 37.69
C VAL A 512 15.36 -21.94 38.58
N LEU A 513 15.11 -21.92 39.89
CA LEU A 513 16.08 -21.43 40.88
C LEU A 513 17.13 -22.51 41.19
N SER A 514 18.37 -22.10 41.43
CA SER A 514 19.45 -22.97 41.88
C SER A 514 20.32 -22.26 42.92
N ALA A 515 21.17 -23.00 43.65
CA ALA A 515 21.96 -22.43 44.75
C ALA A 515 22.95 -21.32 44.32
N THR A 516 23.40 -21.31 43.05
CA THR A 516 24.43 -20.39 42.54
C THR A 516 23.93 -19.47 41.42
N GLY A 517 22.64 -19.46 41.12
CA GLY A 517 22.06 -18.71 40.00
C GLY A 517 20.64 -19.17 39.66
N PHE A 518 20.15 -18.83 38.48
CA PHE A 518 18.81 -19.23 38.04
C PHE A 518 18.79 -19.41 36.52
N ASN A 519 17.87 -20.24 36.04
CA ASN A 519 17.61 -20.41 34.61
C ASN A 519 16.31 -19.70 34.22
N ILE A 520 16.31 -19.05 33.07
CA ILE A 520 15.14 -18.41 32.47
C ILE A 520 15.00 -18.94 31.05
N GLY A 521 13.86 -19.56 30.74
CA GLY A 521 13.63 -20.16 29.42
C GLY A 521 14.65 -21.26 29.05
N GLY A 522 15.23 -21.93 30.05
CA GLY A 522 16.28 -22.94 29.87
C GLY A 522 17.69 -22.39 29.68
N GLN A 523 17.88 -21.07 29.76
CA GLN A 523 19.19 -20.42 29.68
C GLN A 523 19.67 -19.96 31.05
N VAL A 524 20.96 -20.15 31.35
CA VAL A 524 21.59 -19.77 32.62
C VAL A 524 21.73 -18.25 32.71
N VAL A 525 21.30 -17.66 33.82
CA VAL A 525 21.53 -16.26 34.16
C VAL A 525 22.45 -16.19 35.39
N SER A 526 23.62 -15.57 35.22
CA SER A 526 24.67 -15.47 36.23
C SER A 526 25.49 -14.19 36.05
N ALA A 527 26.45 -13.91 36.93
CA ALA A 527 27.30 -12.71 36.83
C ALA A 527 28.05 -12.59 35.48
N SER A 528 28.22 -13.68 34.73
CA SER A 528 28.88 -13.72 33.42
C SER A 528 27.94 -14.12 32.26
N SER A 529 26.63 -14.24 32.49
CA SER A 529 25.69 -14.76 31.46
C SER A 529 24.30 -14.16 31.61
N SER A 530 23.67 -13.84 30.49
CA SER A 530 22.27 -13.41 30.40
C SER A 530 21.43 -14.42 29.61
N ALA A 531 20.12 -14.35 29.77
CA ALA A 531 19.17 -15.12 28.95
C ALA A 531 18.46 -14.20 27.95
N ILE A 532 18.42 -14.61 26.68
CA ILE A 532 17.72 -13.90 25.60
C ILE A 532 16.48 -14.70 25.22
N ILE A 533 15.31 -14.13 25.46
CA ILE A 533 14.04 -14.79 25.19
C ILE A 533 13.24 -13.97 24.18
N ASN A 534 12.87 -14.62 23.07
CA ASN A 534 11.98 -14.02 22.07
C ASN A 534 10.52 -14.18 22.52
N SER A 535 9.75 -13.11 22.42
CA SER A 535 8.30 -13.12 22.60
C SER A 535 7.67 -12.44 21.40
N GLY A 536 7.23 -13.23 20.41
CA GLY A 536 6.80 -12.69 19.12
C GLY A 536 7.98 -12.12 18.33
N LYS A 537 7.85 -10.86 17.89
CA LYS A 537 8.88 -10.15 17.11
C LYS A 537 9.80 -9.24 17.94
N VAL A 538 9.63 -9.24 19.27
CA VAL A 538 10.55 -8.56 20.19
C VAL A 538 11.30 -9.59 21.04
N SER A 539 12.42 -9.17 21.62
CA SER A 539 13.22 -10.01 22.52
C SER A 539 13.51 -9.30 23.82
N TYR A 540 13.56 -10.08 24.90
CA TYR A 540 13.87 -9.61 26.25
C TYR A 540 15.15 -10.27 26.74
N GLU A 541 16.02 -9.47 27.33
CA GLU A 541 17.25 -9.90 27.96
C GLU A 541 17.10 -9.90 29.49
N PHE A 542 17.32 -11.05 30.10
CA PHE A 542 17.34 -11.21 31.54
C PHE A 542 18.79 -11.23 32.02
N THR A 543 19.15 -10.26 32.84
CA THR A 543 20.51 -10.04 33.34
C THR A 543 20.59 -10.32 34.84
N TYR A 544 21.71 -10.87 35.28
CA TYR A 544 21.95 -11.13 36.69
C TYR A 544 22.20 -9.81 37.44
N VAL A 545 21.51 -9.63 38.57
CA VAL A 545 21.77 -8.54 39.52
C VAL A 545 22.41 -9.08 40.80
N SER A 546 21.77 -10.08 41.40
CA SER A 546 22.22 -10.76 42.60
C SER A 546 21.60 -12.17 42.64
N PRO A 547 21.94 -13.03 43.62
CA PRO A 547 21.25 -14.30 43.78
C PRO A 547 19.74 -14.10 43.81
N PHE A 548 19.03 -14.85 42.96
CA PHE A 548 17.58 -14.78 42.78
C PHE A 548 17.03 -13.40 42.39
N THR A 549 17.83 -12.50 41.80
CA THR A 549 17.32 -11.21 41.31
C THR A 549 17.79 -10.99 39.87
N THR A 550 16.83 -10.66 39.01
CA THR A 550 17.07 -10.43 37.58
C THR A 550 16.63 -9.02 37.19
N LYS A 551 17.32 -8.41 36.23
CA LYS A 551 16.89 -7.18 35.55
C LYS A 551 16.57 -7.49 34.10
N ILE A 552 15.39 -7.05 33.66
CA ILE A 552 14.79 -7.40 32.36
C ILE A 552 14.86 -6.19 31.44
N PHE A 553 15.56 -6.36 30.32
CA PHE A 553 15.69 -5.35 29.27
C PHE A 553 14.93 -5.78 28.01
N LEU A 554 14.20 -4.88 27.37
CA LEU A 554 13.81 -5.04 25.98
C LEU A 554 15.08 -4.91 25.13
N ARG A 555 15.22 -5.67 24.04
CA ARG A 555 16.22 -5.37 23.01
C ARG A 555 15.60 -4.60 21.85
N ASP A 556 16.36 -3.63 21.36
CA ASP A 556 16.09 -2.92 20.12
C ASP A 556 16.31 -3.84 18.90
N VAL A 557 15.96 -3.37 17.70
CA VAL A 557 16.09 -4.18 16.47
C VAL A 557 17.53 -4.51 16.10
N SER A 558 18.50 -3.80 16.68
CA SER A 558 19.94 -4.02 16.52
C SER A 558 20.52 -4.96 17.59
N GLY A 559 19.70 -5.39 18.56
CA GLY A 559 20.10 -6.28 19.65
C GLY A 559 20.66 -5.57 20.89
N ASN A 560 20.63 -4.23 20.96
CA ASN A 560 21.06 -3.48 22.13
C ASN A 560 19.96 -3.42 23.19
N GLN A 561 20.35 -3.26 24.46
CA GLN A 561 19.40 -3.07 25.55
C GLN A 561 18.73 -1.70 25.49
N VAL A 562 17.40 -1.68 25.60
CA VAL A 562 16.61 -0.47 25.80
C VAL A 562 16.57 -0.17 27.29
N SER A 563 17.35 0.81 27.74
CA SER A 563 17.53 1.13 29.17
C SER A 563 16.54 2.16 29.72
N ARG A 564 15.64 2.68 28.88
CA ARG A 564 14.63 3.70 29.23
C ARG A 564 13.24 3.18 28.92
N PRO A 565 12.17 3.81 29.46
CA PRO A 565 10.83 3.42 29.10
C PRO A 565 10.57 3.57 27.59
N ALA A 566 9.76 2.68 27.06
CA ALA A 566 9.41 2.63 25.64
C ALA A 566 7.97 2.15 25.48
N ILE A 567 7.43 2.30 24.28
CA ILE A 567 6.15 1.69 23.91
C ILE A 567 6.41 0.66 22.83
N ILE A 568 5.89 -0.55 23.03
CA ILE A 568 5.87 -1.59 22.01
C ILE A 568 4.45 -1.65 21.45
N VAL A 569 4.30 -1.58 20.13
CA VAL A 569 3.01 -1.78 19.47
C VAL A 569 3.12 -3.02 18.61
N PHE A 570 2.41 -4.08 18.99
CA PHE A 570 2.19 -5.23 18.12
C PHE A 570 1.04 -4.91 17.17
N GLU A 571 1.33 -4.98 15.88
CA GLU A 571 0.35 -4.86 14.83
C GLU A 571 -0.62 -6.04 14.86
N LYS A 572 -1.82 -5.84 14.32
CA LYS A 572 -2.76 -6.95 14.16
C LYS A 572 -2.18 -8.04 13.23
N ALA A 573 -2.50 -9.30 13.56
CA ALA A 573 -2.14 -10.48 12.78
C ALA A 573 -2.40 -10.32 11.27
N GLY A 574 -1.40 -10.74 10.52
CA GLY A 574 -1.38 -10.61 9.10
C GLY A 574 -1.85 -11.74 8.21
N TYR A 575 -1.51 -11.63 6.91
CA TYR A 575 -1.40 -12.77 6.01
C TYR A 575 -0.39 -13.74 6.64
N ASN A 576 -0.82 -14.98 6.92
CA ASN A 576 -0.11 -16.00 7.70
C ASN A 576 -0.06 -15.79 9.22
N SER A 577 -0.90 -14.92 9.80
CA SER A 577 -1.00 -14.74 11.26
C SER A 577 0.29 -14.23 11.92
N ASN A 578 1.14 -13.52 11.18
CA ASN A 578 2.33 -12.85 11.72
C ASN A 578 1.94 -11.55 12.42
N TYR A 579 2.46 -11.35 13.63
CA TYR A 579 2.30 -10.13 14.42
C TYR A 579 3.63 -9.38 14.40
N GLU A 580 3.78 -8.49 13.43
CA GLU A 580 4.92 -7.57 13.44
C GLU A 580 4.75 -6.54 14.57
N ALA A 581 5.85 -5.90 14.95
CA ALA A 581 5.86 -4.93 16.02
C ALA A 581 6.71 -3.71 15.68
N LEU A 582 6.43 -2.60 16.36
CA LEU A 582 7.28 -1.43 16.41
C LEU A 582 7.61 -1.04 17.85
N ILE A 583 8.76 -0.41 18.05
CA ILE A 583 9.28 0.07 19.33
C ILE A 583 9.44 1.58 19.24
N ILE A 584 8.65 2.32 19.99
CA ILE A 584 8.78 3.76 20.18
C ILE A 584 9.75 3.97 21.34
N LYS A 585 11.01 4.29 21.02
CA LYS A 585 12.07 4.52 22.00
C LYS A 585 12.03 5.95 22.48
N THR A 586 12.46 6.15 23.72
CA THR A 586 12.58 7.48 24.31
C THR A 586 14.03 7.89 24.46
N GLU A 587 14.25 9.17 24.62
CA GLU A 587 15.46 9.74 25.19
C GLU A 587 15.16 10.32 26.57
N GLY A 588 16.22 10.43 27.37
CA GLY A 588 16.20 11.14 28.64
C GLY A 588 17.13 12.33 28.55
N MET A 589 17.03 13.27 29.49
CA MET A 589 17.91 14.43 29.55
C MET A 589 19.36 13.94 29.49
N GLY A 590 20.11 14.34 28.46
CA GLY A 590 21.51 13.97 28.33
C GLY A 590 22.38 14.74 29.32
N ASN A 591 23.53 15.24 28.86
CA ASN A 591 24.33 16.23 29.60
C ASN A 591 23.85 17.67 29.40
N SER A 592 22.74 17.88 28.67
CA SER A 592 22.14 19.19 28.44
C SER A 592 20.85 19.33 29.25
N THR A 593 20.38 20.56 29.40
CA THR A 593 19.22 20.99 30.20
C THR A 593 17.87 20.56 29.61
N ASP A 594 17.85 19.69 28.61
CA ASP A 594 16.82 19.70 27.57
C ASP A 594 16.01 18.40 27.59
N GLY A 595 15.06 18.35 28.51
CA GLY A 595 13.84 17.55 28.52
C GLY A 595 13.84 16.07 28.08
N VAL A 596 12.63 15.54 27.90
CA VAL A 596 12.38 14.16 27.43
C VAL A 596 11.66 14.15 26.09
N GLY A 597 11.98 13.15 25.25
CA GLY A 597 11.49 13.04 23.87
C GLY A 597 11.40 11.60 23.36
N VAL A 598 10.85 11.45 22.16
CA VAL A 598 10.98 10.21 21.38
C VAL A 598 12.36 10.22 20.72
N SER A 599 13.16 9.16 20.87
CA SER A 599 14.45 9.09 20.17
C SER A 599 14.32 8.49 18.78
N ASP A 600 13.50 7.45 18.64
CA ASP A 600 13.29 6.75 17.38
C ASP A 600 12.00 5.91 17.40
N VAL A 601 11.52 5.55 16.21
CA VAL A 601 10.49 4.52 16.04
C VAL A 601 11.07 3.41 15.18
N GLU A 602 11.39 2.28 15.81
CA GLU A 602 11.96 1.13 15.14
C GLU A 602 10.88 0.11 14.79
N MET A 603 10.97 -0.49 13.61
CA MET A 603 10.06 -1.54 13.19
C MET A 603 10.80 -2.88 13.14
N THR A 604 10.18 -3.94 13.65
CA THR A 604 10.82 -5.28 13.82
C THR A 604 10.92 -6.11 12.55
N TRP A 605 10.50 -5.57 11.40
CA TRP A 605 10.45 -6.29 10.13
C TRP A 605 11.58 -5.83 9.19
N GLY A 606 12.16 -6.80 8.45
CA GLY A 606 12.98 -6.54 7.27
C GLY A 606 14.35 -5.89 7.52
N ASN A 607 15.19 -5.93 6.48
CA ASN A 607 16.48 -5.24 6.50
C ASN A 607 16.21 -3.73 6.36
N ASN A 608 16.72 -2.93 7.30
CA ASN A 608 16.45 -1.49 7.50
C ASN A 608 16.71 -0.60 6.25
N ALA A 609 17.21 -1.18 5.15
CA ALA A 609 17.58 -0.47 3.94
C ALA A 609 16.39 -0.06 3.03
N VAL A 610 15.30 -0.84 3.00
CA VAL A 610 14.23 -0.66 1.99
C VAL A 610 13.14 0.31 2.44
N PHE A 611 12.96 0.47 3.76
CA PHE A 611 11.86 1.24 4.35
C PHE A 611 12.36 2.20 5.43
N LYS A 612 13.47 2.88 5.08
CA LYS A 612 14.13 3.85 5.94
C LYS A 612 13.19 4.99 6.34
N ASN A 613 13.52 5.64 7.44
CA ASN A 613 13.01 6.96 7.78
C ASN A 613 13.46 7.97 6.71
N LEU A 614 12.56 8.33 5.80
CA LEU A 614 12.76 9.26 4.70
C LEU A 614 12.35 10.67 5.14
N GLN A 615 13.31 11.59 5.14
CA GLN A 615 13.05 13.01 5.41
C GLN A 615 12.06 13.59 4.39
N LEU A 616 11.07 14.39 4.80
CA LEU A 616 10.18 15.05 3.84
C LEU A 616 10.93 16.15 3.08
N SER A 617 10.55 16.35 1.81
CA SER A 617 11.04 17.46 0.99
C SER A 617 10.27 18.75 1.32
N SER A 618 9.00 18.64 1.71
CA SER A 618 8.16 19.75 2.17
C SER A 618 8.50 20.25 3.57
N ASN A 619 9.06 19.39 4.43
CA ASN A 619 9.47 19.73 5.78
C ASN A 619 10.68 18.88 6.23
N GLN A 620 11.85 19.49 6.23
CA GLN A 620 13.11 18.79 6.54
C GLN A 620 13.24 18.33 8.00
N SER A 621 12.36 18.76 8.89
CA SER A 621 12.33 18.29 10.28
C SER A 621 11.53 16.99 10.44
N ILE A 622 10.72 16.60 9.45
CA ILE A 622 9.85 15.42 9.54
C ILE A 622 10.46 14.28 8.74
N TYR A 623 10.49 13.10 9.34
CA TYR A 623 10.90 11.85 8.70
C TYR A 623 9.72 10.89 8.69
N LYS A 624 9.47 10.22 7.57
CA LYS A 624 8.42 9.21 7.42
C LYS A 624 8.99 7.86 7.04
N SER A 625 8.39 6.81 7.59
CA SER A 625 8.59 5.43 7.11
C SER A 625 7.26 4.71 7.07
N ILE A 626 7.24 3.56 6.42
CA ILE A 626 6.08 2.69 6.33
C ILE A 626 6.56 1.24 6.43
N ASP A 627 5.77 0.38 7.07
CA ASP A 627 6.02 -1.05 7.04
C ASP A 627 5.30 -1.84 5.94
N ILE A 628 5.64 -3.12 5.83
CA ILE A 628 4.97 -4.05 4.91
C ILE A 628 3.48 -4.28 5.26
N TRP A 629 3.07 -3.91 6.48
CA TRP A 629 1.68 -3.88 6.93
C TRP A 629 0.94 -2.63 6.46
N GLY A 630 1.69 -1.57 6.15
CA GLY A 630 1.20 -0.28 5.77
C GLY A 630 1.08 0.69 6.93
N THR A 631 1.58 0.37 8.13
CA THR A 631 1.68 1.31 9.25
C THR A 631 2.69 2.37 8.92
N ILE A 632 2.24 3.63 8.95
CA ILE A 632 3.05 4.79 8.61
C ILE A 632 3.51 5.42 9.91
N THR A 633 4.82 5.65 10.06
CA THR A 633 5.35 6.42 11.18
C THR A 633 5.87 7.76 10.66
N SER A 634 5.69 8.80 11.45
CA SER A 634 6.24 10.13 11.23
C SER A 634 6.94 10.58 12.49
N LEU A 635 8.24 10.85 12.39
CA LEU A 635 9.08 11.36 13.47
C LEU A 635 9.37 12.85 13.19
N ASN A 636 8.96 13.72 14.10
CA ASN A 636 9.18 15.16 14.00
C ASN A 636 10.37 15.57 14.88
N LYS A 637 11.46 15.99 14.22
CA LYS A 637 12.73 16.42 14.82
C LYS A 637 12.90 17.95 14.81
N SER A 638 11.80 18.70 14.83
CA SER A 638 11.86 20.17 14.82
C SER A 638 12.49 20.74 16.09
N ASN A 639 12.37 20.03 17.21
CA ASN A 639 13.18 20.26 18.40
C ASN A 639 14.34 19.25 18.40
N SER A 640 15.57 19.65 18.73
CA SER A 640 16.78 18.84 18.60
C SER A 640 16.88 17.65 19.56
N ASP A 641 16.13 17.68 20.66
CA ASP A 641 16.24 16.80 21.84
C ASP A 641 14.87 16.35 22.40
N GLN A 642 13.77 16.76 21.77
CA GLN A 642 12.41 16.37 22.17
C GLN A 642 11.57 16.02 20.95
N TYR A 643 11.92 14.92 20.26
CA TYR A 643 11.14 14.54 19.08
C TYR A 643 9.75 14.07 19.48
N SER A 644 8.81 14.20 18.54
CA SER A 644 7.49 13.59 18.64
C SER A 644 7.29 12.54 17.56
N ALA A 645 6.47 11.54 17.85
CA ALA A 645 6.12 10.50 16.90
C ALA A 645 4.61 10.45 16.68
N ASN A 646 4.23 10.24 15.42
CA ASN A 646 2.87 9.95 14.98
C ASN A 646 2.87 8.62 14.23
N ILE A 647 1.97 7.71 14.58
CA ILE A 647 1.88 6.38 14.00
C ILE A 647 0.44 6.18 13.50
N LYS A 648 0.29 5.90 12.21
CA LYS A 648 -1.00 5.58 11.58
C LYS A 648 -1.07 4.10 11.26
N HIS A 649 -1.84 3.35 12.03
CA HIS A 649 -1.98 1.90 11.92
C HIS A 649 -3.31 1.51 11.27
N ASN A 650 -3.31 0.49 10.41
CA ASN A 650 -4.49 -0.01 9.68
C ASN A 650 -4.84 -1.45 10.08
N TYR A 651 -6.12 -1.79 10.01
CA TYR A 651 -6.65 -3.10 10.43
C TYR A 651 -6.18 -4.31 9.60
N GLN A 652 -5.80 -4.10 8.32
CA GLN A 652 -5.39 -5.17 7.41
C GLN A 652 -4.16 -4.76 6.61
N GLN A 653 -3.33 -5.73 6.21
CA GLN A 653 -2.17 -5.48 5.37
C GLN A 653 -2.51 -4.64 4.14
N LEU A 654 -1.67 -3.64 3.86
CA LEU A 654 -1.82 -2.79 2.68
C LEU A 654 -1.60 -3.59 1.39
N SER A 655 -2.66 -3.73 0.60
CA SER A 655 -2.62 -4.33 -0.72
C SER A 655 -2.75 -3.27 -1.81
N ASN A 656 -2.23 -3.57 -3.01
CA ASN A 656 -2.08 -2.62 -4.10
C ASN A 656 -2.83 -3.09 -5.34
N SER A 657 -3.58 -2.17 -5.95
CA SER A 657 -4.35 -2.44 -7.17
C SER A 657 -3.58 -1.97 -8.41
N VAL A 658 -2.94 -2.91 -9.09
CA VAL A 658 -2.21 -2.68 -10.34
C VAL A 658 -2.89 -3.43 -11.46
N TYR A 659 -3.13 -2.75 -12.59
CA TYR A 659 -3.75 -3.36 -13.75
C TYR A 659 -3.17 -2.81 -15.06
N ILE A 660 -3.40 -3.56 -16.13
CA ILE A 660 -3.19 -3.09 -17.50
C ILE A 660 -4.55 -2.69 -18.05
N THR A 661 -4.65 -1.47 -18.56
CA THR A 661 -5.86 -0.97 -19.21
C THR A 661 -5.59 -0.79 -20.69
N GLU A 662 -6.42 -1.39 -21.52
CA GLU A 662 -6.42 -1.16 -22.95
C GLU A 662 -6.86 0.28 -23.27
N ILE A 663 -6.33 0.86 -24.34
CA ILE A 663 -6.80 2.13 -24.92
C ILE A 663 -7.43 1.80 -26.28
N VAL A 664 -8.69 2.20 -26.49
CA VAL A 664 -9.51 1.81 -27.66
C VAL A 664 -10.00 2.97 -28.50
#